data_AF-A0A7Y4WXZ5-F1
#
_entry.id   AF-A0A7Y4WXZ5-F1
#
_cell.length_a   1.000
_cell.length_b   1.000
_cell.length_c   1.000
_cell.angle_alpha   90.00
_cell.angle_beta   90.00
_cell.angle_gamma   90.00
#
_symmetry.space_group_name_H-M   'P 1'
#
loop_
_entity.id
_entity.type
_entity.pdbx_description
1 polymer ?
#
loop_
_entity_poly.entity_id
_entity_poly.type
_entity_poly.pdbx_seq_one_letter_code
_entity_poly.pdbx_strand_id
1 'polypeptide(L)'
;MIRRGKEVASAAGGDLFRNNLGALAPVLAADADNSILRSERFANKTGIRISLADSQAKLPGCASGVGAAPVAVQCGIRLDGNVTGTVIAGNSDPLAGDPIIPNRARGYQPKSMRSVVGGAFNYTATRVNGERLYNPGRQVWIKVETVQTNPVTQAIITADITEDILSLGVSEEIPAAITVTSPANYNAAFTHENNGTATAPSANITATTVQTATTFPDSRSIIKIQTFTISGPAIPVGPTPYLLSYTPATGPTLNVVRRYLTATGIVGGCTGTCTPDKPFVPNANNEHLAHLKQVTLTGAAVSPALSAIVPFPIEMFDTREGTFYDNIANTPAAPNVSRNGVMSMINIDIANLRRFLRGDFDQLFPNSSVVGNALYTPFAATAAAGGVGLRSGNIPDNGGWVVYLSDRRGDSDFDGKYAMEDIYATTASGGNDGTMQPGEDLDPIGDPGRGTLQAKYLNNAMTACVAPAVFPDCEASKFADTFTADRAAVGDHPYFRRGIRLINGTTVPGRYDSATPANTRGFTVASENGIYVQGNYNSTGASAPPASGNTPYDQYFPLNTPTHIPASIVADGVTILSNGWNDAQSFSSPYNQANRVATSTTIRFAMISGDTISTKGDNTVVSQGSSVNGWKENGGVHNFKRFLEVWSGVRLDYSGSLINLFNSHNNNGSFKCCNTVYNPPVRNWVFDSTFLDPGRLPPGTPFFQYIQTTGFQRTNN
;
A
#
# COMPACT_ATOMS: atom_id res chain seq x y z
N MET A 1 14.40 10.65 14.71
CA MET A 1 13.11 10.64 13.97
C MET A 1 12.40 9.29 14.06
N ILE A 2 12.64 8.55 15.14
CA ILE A 2 11.88 7.38 15.53
C ILE A 2 11.41 7.78 16.92
N ARG A 3 10.11 8.00 17.11
CA ARG A 3 9.59 8.05 18.47
C ARG A 3 9.37 6.59 18.81
N ARG A 4 10.30 6.00 19.55
CA ARG A 4 10.01 4.76 20.27
C ARG A 4 8.78 5.08 21.14
N GLY A 5 7.76 4.23 21.09
CA GLY A 5 6.62 4.40 21.99
C GLY A 5 7.11 4.46 23.42
N LYS A 6 6.55 5.36 24.23
CA LYS A 6 6.95 5.55 25.62
C LYS A 6 6.70 4.28 26.41
N GLU A 7 7.77 3.68 26.95
CA GLU A 7 7.66 2.48 27.79
C GLU A 7 7.98 2.74 29.26
N VAL A 8 7.15 2.13 30.12
CA VAL A 8 7.43 2.05 31.57
C VAL A 8 8.70 1.24 31.78
N ALA A 9 9.50 1.64 32.76
CA ALA A 9 10.72 0.92 33.12
C ALA A 9 10.45 -0.55 33.50
N SER A 10 11.25 -1.44 32.92
CA SER A 10 11.29 -2.88 33.16
C SER A 10 12.73 -3.38 33.27
N ALA A 11 12.93 -4.69 33.46
CA ALA A 11 14.25 -5.31 33.44
C ALA A 11 14.97 -5.15 32.08
N ALA A 12 14.25 -4.82 31.00
CA ALA A 12 14.78 -4.52 29.68
C ALA A 12 15.10 -3.01 29.46
N GLY A 13 14.91 -2.16 30.48
CA GLY A 13 15.05 -0.70 30.40
C GLY A 13 13.70 0.04 30.47
N GLY A 14 13.73 1.37 30.42
CA GLY A 14 12.56 2.25 30.43
C GLY A 14 12.87 3.61 29.82
N ASP A 15 11.83 4.30 29.32
CA ASP A 15 12.01 5.57 28.65
C ASP A 15 11.87 6.77 29.60
N LEU A 16 12.55 7.86 29.24
CA LEU A 16 12.31 9.19 29.79
C LEU A 16 11.57 10.03 28.75
N PHE A 17 10.61 10.84 29.19
CA PHE A 17 9.90 11.78 28.33
C PHE A 17 9.87 13.17 28.94
N ARG A 18 9.67 14.21 28.11
CA ARG A 18 9.33 15.53 28.62
C ARG A 18 7.86 15.55 29.01
N ASN A 19 7.58 15.75 30.29
CA ASN A 19 6.22 15.85 30.80
C ASN A 19 5.57 17.20 30.41
N ASN A 20 4.31 17.41 30.82
CA ASN A 20 3.55 18.63 30.52
C ASN A 20 4.15 19.91 31.12
N LEU A 21 5.20 19.79 31.95
CA LEU A 21 5.97 20.89 32.53
C LEU A 21 7.32 21.09 31.82
N GLY A 22 7.59 20.36 30.73
CA GLY A 22 8.82 20.43 29.96
C GLY A 22 10.03 19.76 30.59
N ALA A 23 9.86 19.10 31.75
CA ALA A 23 10.91 18.40 32.49
C ALA A 23 11.03 16.95 32.03
N LEU A 24 12.26 16.44 31.96
CA LEU A 24 12.53 15.01 31.75
C LEU A 24 12.05 14.20 32.96
N ALA A 25 11.17 13.23 32.73
CA ALA A 25 10.57 12.37 33.74
C ALA A 25 10.48 10.91 33.24
N PRO A 26 10.51 9.91 34.13
CA PRO A 26 10.26 8.52 33.76
C PRO A 26 8.82 8.33 33.25
N VAL A 27 8.66 7.47 32.25
CA VAL A 27 7.33 7.09 31.76
C VAL A 27 6.61 6.25 32.82
N LEU A 28 5.44 6.72 33.25
CA LEU A 28 4.52 5.98 34.12
C LEU A 28 3.48 5.24 33.28
N ALA A 29 2.74 4.30 33.87
CA ALA A 29 1.70 3.54 33.17
C ALA A 29 0.62 4.42 32.50
N ALA A 30 0.35 5.61 33.06
CA ALA A 30 -0.58 6.59 32.49
C ALA A 30 0.01 7.39 31.32
N ASP A 31 1.34 7.43 31.20
CA ASP A 31 2.08 8.16 30.15
C ASP A 31 2.59 7.22 29.04
N ALA A 32 2.52 5.91 29.27
CA ALA A 32 2.98 4.90 28.36
C ALA A 32 2.12 4.89 27.11
N ASP A 33 2.78 4.82 25.95
CA ASP A 33 2.06 4.64 24.70
C ASP A 33 1.45 3.22 24.70
N ASN A 34 0.25 3.06 24.15
CA ASN A 34 -0.38 1.73 24.08
C ASN A 34 0.45 0.79 23.17
N SER A 35 0.19 -0.51 23.26
CA SER A 35 0.94 -1.52 22.51
C SER A 35 1.01 -1.25 21.00
N ILE A 36 -0.06 -0.68 20.43
CA ILE A 36 -0.20 -0.36 18.99
C ILE A 36 0.72 0.80 18.59
N LEU A 37 0.62 1.94 19.29
CA LEU A 37 1.46 3.11 19.03
C LEU A 37 2.94 2.86 19.35
N ARG A 38 3.21 1.81 20.13
CA ARG A 38 4.55 1.36 20.49
C ARG A 38 5.15 0.40 19.47
N SER A 39 4.34 -0.48 18.86
CA SER A 39 4.81 -1.43 17.84
C SER A 39 4.82 -0.83 16.42
N GLU A 40 4.00 0.18 16.15
CA GLU A 40 4.11 0.96 14.90
C GLU A 40 5.47 1.66 14.84
N ARG A 41 6.25 1.38 13.78
CA ARG A 41 7.64 1.88 13.66
C ARG A 41 7.72 3.37 13.31
N PHE A 42 6.59 4.07 13.23
CA PHE A 42 6.54 5.47 12.84
C PHE A 42 5.92 6.38 13.91
N ALA A 43 6.58 7.52 14.13
CA ALA A 43 6.11 8.54 15.05
C ALA A 43 4.90 9.29 14.48
N ASN A 44 3.92 9.62 15.32
CA ASN A 44 2.81 10.53 14.97
C ASN A 44 3.34 11.81 14.29
N LYS A 45 3.22 11.91 12.96
CA LYS A 45 3.60 13.10 12.17
C LYS A 45 2.37 13.84 11.73
N THR A 46 2.49 15.16 11.64
CA THR A 46 1.43 16.01 11.11
C THR A 46 1.08 15.61 9.68
N GLY A 47 -0.18 15.25 9.45
CA GLY A 47 -0.68 14.79 8.16
C GLY A 47 -1.79 13.74 8.28
N ILE A 48 -1.69 12.66 7.50
CA ILE A 48 -2.67 11.59 7.42
C ILE A 48 -2.03 10.27 7.85
N ARG A 49 -2.72 9.49 8.70
CA ARG A 49 -2.38 8.09 8.99
C ARG A 49 -3.46 7.17 8.43
N ILE A 50 -3.03 6.13 7.73
CA ILE A 50 -3.86 5.05 7.20
C ILE A 50 -3.37 3.75 7.83
N SER A 51 -4.20 3.12 8.65
CA SER A 51 -3.89 1.85 9.31
C SER A 51 -4.87 0.77 8.90
N LEU A 52 -4.38 -0.42 8.57
CA LEU A 52 -5.17 -1.62 8.36
C LEU A 52 -4.71 -2.71 9.31
N ALA A 53 -5.66 -3.47 9.84
CA ALA A 53 -5.36 -4.51 10.81
C ALA A 53 -6.42 -5.61 10.82
N ASP A 54 -6.08 -6.71 11.48
CA ASP A 54 -6.91 -7.92 11.54
C ASP A 54 -8.03 -7.87 12.59
N SER A 55 -8.08 -6.80 13.38
CA SER A 55 -9.17 -6.54 14.33
C SER A 55 -9.31 -5.04 14.59
N GLN A 56 -10.51 -4.63 15.02
CA GLN A 56 -10.75 -3.23 15.39
C GLN A 56 -9.81 -2.77 16.51
N ALA A 57 -9.57 -3.62 17.51
CA ALA A 57 -8.73 -3.27 18.66
C ALA A 57 -7.29 -2.96 18.25
N LYS A 58 -6.79 -3.54 17.14
CA LYS A 58 -5.45 -3.30 16.61
C LYS A 58 -5.33 -1.98 15.83
N LEU A 59 -6.41 -1.23 15.62
CA LEU A 59 -6.34 0.10 15.01
C LEU A 59 -5.98 1.18 16.06
N PRO A 60 -5.21 2.22 15.69
CA PRO A 60 -4.83 3.28 16.62
C PRO A 60 -6.05 3.94 17.30
N GLY A 61 -6.05 4.00 18.63
CA GLY A 61 -7.14 4.61 19.42
C GLY A 61 -8.45 3.81 19.44
N CYS A 62 -8.47 2.57 18.92
CA CYS A 62 -9.66 1.74 18.87
C CYS A 62 -9.67 0.58 19.89
N ALA A 63 -8.69 0.53 20.79
CA ALA A 63 -8.67 -0.39 21.92
C ALA A 63 -9.20 0.27 23.21
N SER A 64 -9.95 -0.49 24.00
CA SER A 64 -10.36 -0.13 25.36
C SER A 64 -9.28 -0.53 26.37
N GLY A 65 -8.99 0.36 27.33
CA GLY A 65 -8.01 0.11 28.39
C GLY A 65 -6.61 -0.27 27.87
N VAL A 66 -6.04 -1.34 28.42
CA VAL A 66 -4.66 -1.83 28.14
C VAL A 66 -4.50 -2.70 26.88
N GLY A 67 -5.44 -2.67 25.93
CA GLY A 67 -5.08 -2.92 24.52
C GLY A 67 -5.56 -4.20 23.82
N ALA A 68 -6.53 -4.96 24.36
CA ALA A 68 -7.01 -6.19 23.70
C ALA A 68 -8.47 -6.16 23.25
N ALA A 69 -9.35 -5.41 23.93
CA ALA A 69 -10.77 -5.35 23.60
C ALA A 69 -11.10 -4.10 22.77
N PRO A 70 -11.92 -4.19 21.72
CA PRO A 70 -12.29 -3.02 20.93
C PRO A 70 -13.13 -2.02 21.73
N VAL A 71 -13.03 -0.74 21.38
CA VAL A 71 -13.93 0.29 21.92
C VAL A 71 -15.37 0.06 21.44
N ALA A 72 -16.35 0.41 22.28
CA ALA A 72 -17.77 0.28 21.95
C ALA A 72 -18.26 1.36 20.94
N VAL A 73 -17.49 2.42 20.74
CA VAL A 73 -17.79 3.49 19.77
C VAL A 73 -17.26 3.13 18.37
N GLN A 74 -17.84 3.75 17.34
CA GLN A 74 -17.33 3.60 15.98
C GLN A 74 -15.88 4.11 15.91
N CYS A 75 -14.97 3.27 15.43
CA CYS A 75 -13.55 3.56 15.30
C CYS A 75 -13.00 2.72 14.15
N GLY A 76 -12.66 3.36 13.03
CA GLY A 76 -12.40 2.68 11.77
C GLY A 76 -13.63 1.98 11.18
N ILE A 77 -13.41 1.23 10.09
CA ILE A 77 -14.41 0.53 9.28
C ILE A 77 -13.94 -0.89 8.99
N ARG A 78 -14.83 -1.87 9.18
CA ARG A 78 -14.62 -3.26 8.76
C ARG A 78 -15.00 -3.43 7.28
N LEU A 79 -14.03 -3.79 6.45
CA LEU A 79 -14.18 -3.94 5.00
C LEU A 79 -14.81 -5.28 4.58
N ASP A 80 -14.58 -6.35 5.34
CA ASP A 80 -15.11 -7.71 5.11
C ASP A 80 -16.36 -8.03 5.96
N GLY A 81 -16.95 -7.01 6.59
CA GLY A 81 -18.13 -7.12 7.47
C GLY A 81 -19.45 -6.82 6.76
N ASN A 82 -20.45 -6.35 7.49
CA ASN A 82 -21.70 -5.87 6.90
C ASN A 82 -21.51 -4.58 6.06
N VAL A 83 -22.60 -4.15 5.40
CA VAL A 83 -22.65 -2.95 4.53
C VAL A 83 -22.21 -1.64 5.19
N THR A 84 -22.39 -1.51 6.51
CA THR A 84 -22.04 -0.28 7.25
C THR A 84 -20.61 -0.31 7.78
N GLY A 85 -19.96 -1.48 7.77
CA GLY A 85 -18.63 -1.69 8.31
C GLY A 85 -18.52 -1.55 9.83
N THR A 86 -19.64 -1.59 10.55
CA THR A 86 -19.71 -1.58 12.01
C THR A 86 -19.67 -3.00 12.59
N VAL A 87 -19.31 -3.17 13.86
CA VAL A 87 -19.39 -4.47 14.54
C VAL A 87 -20.84 -4.78 14.90
N ILE A 88 -21.39 -5.87 14.36
CA ILE A 88 -22.62 -6.47 14.89
C ILE A 88 -22.23 -7.48 15.98
N ALA A 89 -22.94 -7.46 17.12
CA ALA A 89 -22.68 -8.35 18.24
C ALA A 89 -22.59 -9.83 17.80
N GLY A 90 -21.56 -10.55 18.27
CA GLY A 90 -21.34 -11.96 17.93
C GLY A 90 -20.48 -12.21 16.69
N ASN A 91 -19.99 -11.17 16.01
CA ASN A 91 -19.07 -11.30 14.86
C ASN A 91 -19.67 -12.07 13.65
N SER A 92 -21.00 -12.21 13.62
CA SER A 92 -21.75 -13.12 12.76
C SER A 92 -22.08 -12.57 11.37
N ASP A 93 -21.29 -11.63 10.86
CA ASP A 93 -21.49 -11.11 9.50
C ASP A 93 -21.14 -12.20 8.47
N PRO A 94 -21.87 -12.31 7.34
CA PRO A 94 -23.06 -11.52 7.00
C PRO A 94 -24.36 -12.06 7.62
N LEU A 95 -25.35 -11.19 7.83
CA LEU A 95 -26.67 -11.57 8.33
C LEU A 95 -27.49 -12.29 7.25
N ALA A 96 -27.43 -13.62 7.21
CA ALA A 96 -28.13 -14.44 6.20
C ALA A 96 -29.65 -14.20 6.13
N GLY A 97 -30.27 -13.72 7.21
CA GLY A 97 -31.70 -13.39 7.30
C GLY A 97 -32.09 -11.95 6.97
N ASP A 98 -31.16 -11.09 6.53
CA ASP A 98 -31.46 -9.67 6.26
C ASP A 98 -32.55 -9.54 5.16
N PRO A 99 -33.61 -8.73 5.35
CA PRO A 99 -34.64 -8.51 4.33
C PRO A 99 -34.10 -7.85 3.05
N ILE A 100 -32.99 -7.11 3.14
CA ILE A 100 -32.29 -6.50 2.01
C ILE A 100 -31.27 -7.51 1.49
N ILE A 101 -31.57 -8.16 0.36
CA ILE A 101 -30.76 -9.24 -0.21
C ILE A 101 -29.26 -8.90 -0.32
N PRO A 102 -28.84 -7.71 -0.83
CA PRO A 102 -27.43 -7.35 -0.88
C PRO A 102 -26.73 -7.32 0.49
N ASN A 103 -27.42 -7.08 1.60
CA ASN A 103 -26.81 -7.03 2.93
C ASN A 103 -26.37 -8.42 3.44
N ARG A 104 -26.82 -9.49 2.78
CA ARG A 104 -26.43 -10.88 3.07
C ARG A 104 -25.04 -11.24 2.52
N ALA A 105 -24.41 -10.35 1.76
CA ALA A 105 -23.00 -10.47 1.35
C ALA A 105 -22.10 -9.59 2.22
N ARG A 106 -20.87 -10.05 2.47
CA ARG A 106 -19.81 -9.27 3.11
C ARG A 106 -19.39 -8.10 2.24
N GLY A 107 -19.08 -6.95 2.83
CA GLY A 107 -18.49 -5.83 2.13
C GLY A 107 -19.05 -4.49 2.55
N TYR A 108 -18.18 -3.58 2.95
CA TYR A 108 -18.54 -2.19 3.22
C TYR A 108 -19.03 -1.47 1.95
N GLN A 109 -20.11 -0.70 2.10
CA GLN A 109 -20.61 0.22 1.08
C GLN A 109 -20.13 1.64 1.40
N PRO A 110 -19.22 2.23 0.61
CA PRO A 110 -18.84 3.63 0.73
C PRO A 110 -20.04 4.58 0.77
N LYS A 111 -19.94 5.57 1.65
CA LYS A 111 -20.91 6.68 1.77
C LYS A 111 -21.01 7.43 0.44
N SER A 112 -22.21 7.92 0.11
CA SER A 112 -22.39 8.72 -1.10
C SER A 112 -21.85 10.14 -0.92
N MET A 113 -21.18 10.65 -1.96
CA MET A 113 -20.73 12.04 -2.08
C MET A 113 -21.66 12.83 -3.01
N ARG A 114 -21.50 14.16 -3.03
CA ARG A 114 -22.09 15.00 -4.08
C ARG A 114 -21.30 14.86 -5.37
N SER A 115 -21.99 14.83 -6.50
CA SER A 115 -21.34 14.91 -7.81
C SER A 115 -20.81 16.31 -8.10
N VAL A 116 -21.53 17.34 -7.65
CA VAL A 116 -21.21 18.76 -7.82
C VAL A 116 -21.51 19.54 -6.54
N VAL A 117 -20.84 20.67 -6.34
CA VAL A 117 -21.07 21.54 -5.18
C VAL A 117 -22.53 21.98 -5.14
N GLY A 118 -23.18 21.85 -3.97
CA GLY A 118 -24.61 22.16 -3.79
C GLY A 118 -25.60 21.13 -4.36
N GLY A 119 -25.15 20.13 -5.14
CA GLY A 119 -25.99 19.09 -5.74
C GLY A 119 -26.34 17.93 -4.78
N ALA A 120 -27.16 16.97 -5.22
CA ALA A 120 -27.53 15.81 -4.40
C ALA A 120 -26.35 14.85 -4.12
N PHE A 121 -26.45 14.04 -3.06
CA PHE A 121 -25.51 12.96 -2.75
C PHE A 121 -25.77 11.73 -3.62
N ASN A 122 -25.30 11.78 -4.87
CA ASN A 122 -25.56 10.76 -5.89
C ASN A 122 -24.28 10.11 -6.47
N TYR A 123 -23.10 10.56 -6.06
CA TYR A 123 -21.86 9.85 -6.34
C TYR A 123 -21.73 8.70 -5.36
N THR A 124 -21.78 7.46 -5.84
CA THR A 124 -21.65 6.27 -4.99
C THR A 124 -20.56 5.37 -5.56
N ALA A 125 -19.51 5.17 -4.77
CA ALA A 125 -18.39 4.32 -5.16
C ALA A 125 -18.75 2.83 -5.08
N THR A 126 -17.95 2.01 -5.77
CA THR A 126 -18.14 0.56 -5.81
C THR A 126 -18.02 -0.05 -4.41
N ARG A 127 -18.95 -0.94 -4.09
CA ARG A 127 -18.94 -1.71 -2.85
C ARG A 127 -17.69 -2.57 -2.75
N VAL A 128 -17.10 -2.66 -1.55
CA VAL A 128 -16.00 -3.59 -1.29
C VAL A 128 -16.50 -5.01 -1.47
N ASN A 129 -15.79 -5.83 -2.24
CA ASN A 129 -16.03 -7.26 -2.30
C ASN A 129 -15.42 -7.93 -1.07
N GLY A 130 -16.14 -7.85 0.05
CA GLY A 130 -15.71 -8.40 1.33
C GLY A 130 -15.61 -9.92 1.32
N GLU A 131 -16.32 -10.59 0.41
CA GLU A 131 -16.23 -12.04 0.21
C GLU A 131 -14.80 -12.44 -0.20
N ARG A 132 -14.15 -11.69 -1.10
CA ARG A 132 -12.76 -12.00 -1.52
C ARG A 132 -11.66 -11.57 -0.56
N LEU A 133 -11.94 -10.62 0.32
CA LEU A 133 -11.02 -10.18 1.38
C LEU A 133 -11.13 -11.06 2.63
N TYR A 134 -12.26 -11.76 2.80
CA TYR A 134 -12.52 -12.58 3.96
C TYR A 134 -11.55 -13.74 4.05
N ASN A 135 -10.92 -13.86 5.22
CA ASN A 135 -10.10 -15.00 5.61
C ASN A 135 -10.61 -15.50 6.97
N PRO A 136 -11.00 -16.78 7.12
CA PRO A 136 -11.52 -17.29 8.39
C PRO A 136 -10.58 -17.01 9.57
N GLY A 137 -11.13 -16.53 10.68
CA GLY A 137 -10.36 -16.17 11.88
C GLY A 137 -9.74 -14.77 11.84
N ARG A 138 -9.90 -14.02 10.75
CA ARG A 138 -9.34 -12.68 10.55
C ARG A 138 -10.43 -11.70 10.13
N GLN A 139 -10.38 -10.47 10.61
CA GLN A 139 -11.19 -9.37 10.09
C GLN A 139 -10.34 -8.47 9.20
N VAL A 140 -10.94 -7.60 8.41
CA VAL A 140 -10.20 -6.62 7.59
C VAL A 140 -10.68 -5.24 8.00
N TRP A 141 -9.92 -4.57 8.86
CA TRP A 141 -10.22 -3.22 9.31
C TRP A 141 -9.36 -2.19 8.64
N ILE A 142 -9.92 -0.99 8.44
CA ILE A 142 -9.18 0.20 8.02
C ILE A 142 -9.57 1.38 8.90
N LYS A 143 -8.60 2.24 9.20
CA LYS A 143 -8.81 3.56 9.78
C LYS A 143 -7.98 4.58 9.03
N VAL A 144 -8.61 5.70 8.69
CA VAL A 144 -7.91 6.89 8.18
C VAL A 144 -8.16 8.02 9.15
N GLU A 145 -7.09 8.64 9.62
CA GLU A 145 -7.18 9.75 10.56
C GLU A 145 -6.23 10.89 10.22
N THR A 146 -6.64 12.10 10.56
CA THR A 146 -5.70 13.22 10.64
C THR A 146 -4.85 13.07 11.89
N VAL A 147 -3.59 13.47 11.81
CA VAL A 147 -2.68 13.50 12.95
C VAL A 147 -2.06 14.88 13.03
N GLN A 148 -2.05 15.47 14.22
CA GLN A 148 -1.38 16.73 14.48
C GLN A 148 -0.74 16.70 15.87
N THR A 149 0.46 17.24 16.00
CA THR A 149 1.04 17.53 17.33
C THR A 149 0.63 18.94 17.74
N ASN A 150 -0.01 19.07 18.90
CA ASN A 150 -0.30 20.38 19.48
C ASN A 150 1.03 21.09 19.80
N PRO A 151 1.29 22.28 19.24
CA PRO A 151 2.59 22.94 19.42
C PRO A 151 2.86 23.37 20.86
N VAL A 152 1.82 23.59 21.67
CA VAL A 152 1.92 24.03 23.06
C VAL A 152 2.04 22.83 24.01
N THR A 153 1.12 21.86 23.91
CA THR A 153 1.07 20.74 24.86
C THR A 153 1.87 19.52 24.43
N GLN A 154 2.35 19.49 23.18
CA GLN A 154 2.98 18.32 22.53
C GLN A 154 2.07 17.08 22.47
N ALA A 155 0.78 17.23 22.81
CA ALA A 155 -0.20 16.16 22.71
C ALA A 155 -0.51 15.84 21.24
N ILE A 156 -0.77 14.57 20.97
CA ILE A 156 -1.22 14.13 19.66
C ILE A 156 -2.74 14.29 19.58
N ILE A 157 -3.19 15.04 18.59
CA ILE A 157 -4.60 15.23 18.25
C ILE A 157 -4.87 14.43 17.00
N THR A 158 -5.90 13.59 17.03
CA THR A 158 -6.36 12.88 15.84
C THR A 158 -7.85 13.04 15.63
N ALA A 159 -8.28 12.95 14.37
CA ALA A 159 -9.69 12.89 13.99
C ALA A 159 -9.90 11.78 12.97
N ASP A 160 -10.86 10.90 13.24
CA ASP A 160 -11.25 9.82 12.34
C ASP A 160 -11.98 10.40 11.11
N ILE A 161 -11.37 10.24 9.94
CA ILE A 161 -11.87 10.68 8.64
C ILE A 161 -12.11 9.46 7.72
N THR A 162 -12.23 8.27 8.29
CA THR A 162 -12.26 7.00 7.54
C THR A 162 -13.40 7.00 6.53
N GLU A 163 -14.64 7.23 6.97
CA GLU A 163 -15.80 7.18 6.07
C GLU A 163 -15.79 8.29 5.02
N ASP A 164 -15.25 9.47 5.36
CA ASP A 164 -15.04 10.56 4.40
C ASP A 164 -14.08 10.12 3.30
N ILE A 165 -12.89 9.62 3.63
CA ILE A 165 -11.90 9.19 2.63
C ILE A 165 -12.39 7.99 1.83
N LEU A 166 -13.03 7.00 2.46
CA LEU A 166 -13.59 5.84 1.74
C LEU A 166 -14.74 6.23 0.81
N SER A 167 -15.44 7.35 1.05
CA SER A 167 -16.52 7.84 0.16
C SER A 167 -16.02 8.22 -1.24
N LEU A 168 -14.72 8.52 -1.39
CA LEU A 168 -14.08 8.71 -2.69
C LEU A 168 -14.02 7.42 -3.52
N GLY A 169 -14.16 6.27 -2.86
CA GLY A 169 -14.03 4.94 -3.44
C GLY A 169 -12.73 4.24 -3.05
N VAL A 170 -12.76 2.91 -3.20
CA VAL A 170 -11.62 2.03 -2.89
C VAL A 170 -11.30 1.02 -3.99
N SER A 171 -11.92 1.19 -5.15
CA SER A 171 -11.67 0.36 -6.32
C SER A 171 -10.82 1.12 -7.33
N GLU A 172 -10.08 0.36 -8.13
CA GLU A 172 -9.63 0.86 -9.43
C GLU A 172 -10.84 1.07 -10.36
N GLU A 173 -10.75 2.13 -11.15
CA GLU A 173 -11.73 2.43 -12.18
C GLU A 173 -11.69 1.34 -13.26
N ILE A 174 -12.87 0.89 -13.70
CA ILE A 174 -12.99 -0.09 -14.78
C ILE A 174 -12.47 0.55 -16.08
N PRO A 175 -11.55 -0.10 -16.81
CA PRO A 175 -11.05 0.42 -18.08
C PRO A 175 -12.16 0.67 -19.10
N ALA A 176 -12.02 1.73 -19.90
CA ALA A 176 -12.96 2.09 -20.96
C ALA A 176 -13.19 1.00 -22.01
N ALA A 177 -12.26 0.04 -22.13
CA ALA A 177 -12.40 -1.13 -23.00
C ALA A 177 -13.49 -2.12 -22.54
N ILE A 178 -14.06 -1.94 -21.34
CA ILE A 178 -15.19 -2.73 -20.83
C ILE A 178 -16.45 -1.88 -20.82
N THR A 179 -17.46 -2.29 -21.61
CA THR A 179 -18.76 -1.62 -21.60
C THR A 179 -19.58 -2.07 -20.40
N VAL A 180 -19.81 -1.17 -19.43
CA VAL A 180 -20.67 -1.40 -18.26
C VAL A 180 -22.13 -1.05 -18.58
N THR A 181 -23.09 -1.91 -18.19
CA THR A 181 -24.50 -1.75 -18.61
C THR A 181 -25.48 -1.34 -17.49
N SER A 182 -25.25 -1.62 -16.19
CA SER A 182 -26.18 -1.18 -15.10
C SER A 182 -25.66 -1.44 -13.65
N PRO A 183 -26.30 -0.88 -12.58
CA PRO A 183 -27.50 -0.04 -12.55
C PRO A 183 -27.23 1.46 -12.20
N ALA A 184 -28.13 2.34 -12.69
CA ALA A 184 -28.39 3.77 -12.42
C ALA A 184 -27.23 4.80 -12.38
N ASN A 185 -26.04 4.49 -11.85
CA ASN A 185 -24.98 5.46 -11.56
C ASN A 185 -23.77 5.42 -12.52
N TYR A 186 -23.80 4.54 -13.54
CA TYR A 186 -22.76 4.40 -14.57
C TYR A 186 -23.31 4.74 -15.96
N ASN A 187 -24.10 5.81 -16.07
CA ASN A 187 -24.80 6.14 -17.32
C ASN A 187 -24.04 7.24 -18.10
N ALA A 188 -22.84 6.93 -18.60
CA ALA A 188 -22.14 7.75 -19.57
C ALA A 188 -21.09 6.93 -20.34
N ALA A 189 -20.90 7.27 -21.63
CA ALA A 189 -19.85 6.68 -22.47
C ALA A 189 -18.45 6.99 -21.90
N PHE A 190 -17.61 5.95 -21.83
CA PHE A 190 -16.29 5.94 -21.23
C PHE A 190 -15.26 6.71 -22.07
N THR A 191 -14.64 7.75 -21.52
CA THR A 191 -13.57 8.49 -22.24
C THR A 191 -12.41 8.97 -21.37
N HIS A 192 -12.28 8.52 -20.11
CA HIS A 192 -11.25 9.05 -19.22
C HIS A 192 -10.21 8.01 -18.84
N GLU A 193 -8.95 8.34 -19.08
CA GLU A 193 -7.81 7.66 -18.49
C GLU A 193 -7.35 8.51 -17.29
N ASN A 194 -7.59 8.04 -16.06
CA ASN A 194 -6.92 8.57 -14.88
C ASN A 194 -5.48 8.01 -14.81
N ASN A 195 -4.69 8.28 -15.83
CA ASN A 195 -3.30 7.80 -15.98
C ASN A 195 -2.25 8.88 -15.67
N GLY A 196 -2.68 10.00 -15.06
CA GLY A 196 -1.77 11.11 -14.75
C GLY A 196 -1.23 11.86 -15.97
N THR A 197 -1.89 11.80 -17.13
CA THR A 197 -1.55 12.67 -18.27
C THR A 197 -2.24 14.04 -18.14
N ALA A 198 -1.54 15.11 -18.52
CA ALA A 198 -1.92 16.50 -18.21
C ALA A 198 -3.09 17.07 -19.06
N THR A 199 -3.82 16.24 -19.81
CA THR A 199 -4.63 16.70 -20.95
C THR A 199 -6.10 16.97 -20.64
N ALA A 200 -6.65 16.49 -19.50
CA ALA A 200 -8.05 16.76 -19.12
C ALA A 200 -8.16 17.80 -17.97
N PRO A 201 -9.00 18.84 -18.06
CA PRO A 201 -9.12 19.89 -17.03
C PRO A 201 -9.40 19.37 -15.62
N SER A 202 -10.26 18.35 -15.47
CA SER A 202 -10.63 17.75 -14.17
C SER A 202 -9.59 16.76 -13.60
N ALA A 203 -8.54 16.44 -14.37
CA ALA A 203 -7.46 15.52 -14.00
C ALA A 203 -6.07 16.12 -14.24
N ASN A 204 -5.98 17.45 -14.43
CA ASN A 204 -4.71 18.12 -14.68
C ASN A 204 -3.79 18.02 -13.44
N ILE A 205 -2.77 17.17 -13.56
CA ILE A 205 -1.81 16.89 -12.50
C ILE A 205 -0.84 18.05 -12.24
N THR A 206 -0.65 18.96 -13.19
CA THR A 206 0.21 20.14 -13.01
C THR A 206 -0.57 21.37 -12.52
N ALA A 207 -1.91 21.31 -12.51
CA ALA A 207 -2.72 22.42 -12.02
C ALA A 207 -2.41 22.72 -10.54
N THR A 208 -2.31 24.01 -10.24
CA THR A 208 -2.06 24.56 -8.89
C THR A 208 -3.32 25.14 -8.25
N THR A 209 -4.41 25.25 -9.01
CA THR A 209 -5.72 25.74 -8.58
C THR A 209 -6.75 24.61 -8.57
N VAL A 210 -7.78 24.75 -7.71
CA VAL A 210 -8.91 23.82 -7.59
C VAL A 210 -9.52 23.52 -8.96
N GLN A 211 -9.76 22.24 -9.23
CA GLN A 211 -10.44 21.76 -10.45
C GLN A 211 -11.79 21.12 -10.12
N THR A 212 -12.66 21.01 -11.12
CA THR A 212 -13.93 20.31 -10.98
C THR A 212 -13.70 18.80 -10.83
N ALA A 213 -14.30 18.20 -9.81
CA ALA A 213 -14.24 16.76 -9.59
C ALA A 213 -14.90 15.97 -10.72
N THR A 214 -14.26 14.87 -11.12
CA THR A 214 -14.85 13.86 -12.00
C THR A 214 -16.04 13.19 -11.31
N THR A 215 -17.09 12.85 -12.04
CA THR A 215 -18.29 12.19 -11.47
C THR A 215 -18.34 10.70 -11.75
N PHE A 216 -17.35 10.18 -12.49
CA PHE A 216 -17.23 8.76 -12.80
C PHE A 216 -16.99 7.96 -11.52
N PRO A 217 -17.75 6.87 -11.28
CA PRO A 217 -17.55 6.07 -10.08
C PRO A 217 -16.12 5.55 -9.99
N ASP A 218 -15.59 5.51 -8.77
CA ASP A 218 -14.20 5.13 -8.44
C ASP A 218 -13.10 6.04 -9.03
N SER A 219 -13.43 7.02 -9.88
CA SER A 219 -12.46 8.00 -10.43
C SER A 219 -11.84 8.93 -9.38
N ARG A 220 -12.38 8.94 -8.16
CA ARG A 220 -11.89 9.76 -7.03
C ARG A 220 -11.06 8.93 -6.05
N SER A 221 -11.03 7.60 -6.19
CA SER A 221 -10.39 6.68 -5.23
C SER A 221 -8.91 7.04 -5.03
N ILE A 222 -8.53 7.31 -3.79
CA ILE A 222 -7.13 7.52 -3.39
C ILE A 222 -6.52 6.20 -2.95
N ILE A 223 -7.21 5.48 -2.06
CA ILE A 223 -6.77 4.21 -1.49
C ILE A 223 -7.49 3.10 -2.25
N LYS A 224 -6.80 2.37 -3.12
CA LYS A 224 -7.41 1.30 -3.91
C LYS A 224 -6.95 -0.05 -3.37
N ILE A 225 -7.91 -0.91 -3.03
CA ILE A 225 -7.69 -2.25 -2.47
C ILE A 225 -8.23 -3.36 -3.36
N GLN A 226 -9.06 -3.01 -4.34
CA GLN A 226 -9.67 -3.96 -5.27
C GLN A 226 -9.68 -3.41 -6.70
N THR A 227 -9.71 -4.31 -7.67
CA THR A 227 -9.81 -4.00 -9.09
C THR A 227 -10.74 -4.99 -9.79
N PHE A 228 -11.26 -4.62 -10.96
CA PHE A 228 -12.06 -5.53 -11.79
C PHE A 228 -11.23 -6.23 -12.87
N THR A 229 -10.04 -5.70 -13.15
CA THR A 229 -9.22 -6.12 -14.29
C THR A 229 -7.76 -6.10 -13.93
N ILE A 230 -7.00 -7.10 -14.39
CA ILE A 230 -5.55 -6.99 -14.52
C ILE A 230 -5.24 -6.83 -15.99
N SER A 231 -4.83 -5.62 -16.38
CA SER A 231 -4.42 -5.33 -17.75
C SER A 231 -3.09 -6.03 -18.05
N GLY A 232 -2.94 -6.61 -19.24
CA GLY A 232 -1.71 -7.27 -19.69
C GLY A 232 -1.93 -8.67 -20.26
N PRO A 233 -0.85 -9.44 -20.52
CA PRO A 233 -0.96 -10.76 -21.13
C PRO A 233 -1.85 -11.71 -20.33
N ALA A 234 -2.33 -12.78 -20.97
CA ALA A 234 -3.13 -13.80 -20.30
C ALA A 234 -2.37 -14.42 -19.13
N ILE A 235 -3.00 -14.48 -17.96
CA ILE A 235 -2.45 -15.14 -16.78
C ILE A 235 -2.66 -16.67 -16.92
N PRO A 236 -1.61 -17.50 -16.74
CA PRO A 236 -1.72 -18.94 -16.78
C PRO A 236 -2.75 -19.46 -15.77
N VAL A 237 -3.68 -20.28 -16.27
CA VAL A 237 -4.76 -20.87 -15.47
C VAL A 237 -4.49 -22.35 -15.17
N GLY A 238 -4.97 -22.82 -14.02
CA GLY A 238 -5.01 -24.25 -13.71
C GLY A 238 -6.18 -25.00 -14.35
N PRO A 239 -6.40 -26.27 -13.97
CA PRO A 239 -7.55 -27.06 -14.42
C PRO A 239 -8.91 -26.47 -14.03
N THR A 240 -8.94 -25.68 -12.94
CA THR A 240 -10.13 -24.96 -12.46
C THR A 240 -9.87 -23.45 -12.55
N PRO A 241 -10.15 -22.82 -13.71
CA PRO A 241 -9.77 -21.43 -13.95
C PRO A 241 -10.58 -20.46 -13.09
N TYR A 242 -9.89 -19.59 -12.36
CA TYR A 242 -10.48 -18.51 -11.54
C TYR A 242 -10.65 -17.19 -12.30
N LEU A 243 -9.99 -17.11 -13.45
CA LEU A 243 -9.85 -15.90 -14.23
C LEU A 243 -10.19 -16.17 -15.70
N LEU A 244 -10.73 -15.15 -16.36
CA LEU A 244 -10.94 -15.11 -17.80
C LEU A 244 -10.02 -14.04 -18.40
N SER A 245 -9.15 -14.44 -19.32
CA SER A 245 -8.40 -13.52 -20.16
C SER A 245 -9.12 -13.32 -21.48
N TYR A 246 -9.31 -12.08 -21.90
CA TYR A 246 -9.83 -11.77 -23.24
C TYR A 246 -9.18 -10.52 -23.79
N THR A 247 -9.10 -10.42 -25.12
CA THR A 247 -8.56 -9.24 -25.80
C THR A 247 -9.71 -8.44 -26.41
N PRO A 248 -10.00 -7.22 -25.91
CA PRO A 248 -10.99 -6.33 -26.51
C PRO A 248 -10.56 -5.89 -27.91
N ALA A 249 -11.50 -5.33 -28.69
CA ALA A 249 -11.20 -4.81 -30.03
C ALA A 249 -10.17 -3.66 -30.01
N THR A 250 -10.17 -2.87 -28.94
CA THR A 250 -9.22 -1.79 -28.70
C THR A 250 -8.65 -1.92 -27.28
N GLY A 251 -7.34 -1.72 -27.15
CA GLY A 251 -6.63 -1.84 -25.87
C GLY A 251 -5.97 -3.20 -25.64
N PRO A 252 -5.28 -3.37 -24.50
CA PRO A 252 -4.56 -4.58 -24.16
C PRO A 252 -5.49 -5.72 -23.77
N THR A 253 -4.98 -6.95 -23.73
CA THR A 253 -5.64 -8.07 -23.06
C THR A 253 -5.98 -7.71 -21.62
N LEU A 254 -7.17 -8.13 -21.18
CA LEU A 254 -7.68 -7.92 -19.84
C LEU A 254 -7.97 -9.26 -19.18
N ASN A 255 -7.58 -9.36 -17.91
CA ASN A 255 -7.80 -10.52 -17.07
C ASN A 255 -8.88 -10.17 -16.04
N VAL A 256 -10.01 -10.87 -16.03
CA VAL A 256 -11.19 -10.55 -15.21
C VAL A 256 -11.73 -11.76 -14.47
N VAL A 257 -12.38 -11.55 -13.34
CA VAL A 257 -13.21 -12.58 -12.69
C VAL A 257 -14.63 -12.48 -13.23
N ARG A 258 -14.95 -13.30 -14.25
CA ARG A 258 -16.32 -13.43 -14.76
C ARG A 258 -17.09 -14.47 -13.96
N ARG A 259 -18.18 -14.04 -13.33
CA ARG A 259 -19.07 -14.94 -12.56
C ARG A 259 -20.15 -15.58 -13.39
N TYR A 260 -20.71 -14.83 -14.32
CA TYR A 260 -21.81 -15.29 -15.15
C TYR A 260 -21.52 -15.03 -16.63
N LEU A 261 -21.74 -16.05 -17.46
CA LEU A 261 -21.69 -15.98 -18.93
C LEU A 261 -22.76 -15.03 -19.45
N THR A 262 -23.97 -15.20 -18.92
CA THR A 262 -25.15 -14.38 -19.19
C THR A 262 -25.74 -13.97 -17.86
N ALA A 263 -25.96 -12.68 -17.66
CA ALA A 263 -26.43 -12.07 -16.43
C ALA A 263 -27.51 -11.04 -16.75
N THR A 264 -28.76 -11.40 -16.46
CA THR A 264 -29.91 -10.50 -16.50
C THR A 264 -30.52 -10.45 -15.10
N GLY A 265 -30.98 -9.27 -14.65
CA GLY A 265 -31.59 -9.13 -13.32
C GLY A 265 -30.60 -9.23 -12.15
N ILE A 266 -29.33 -8.81 -12.34
CA ILE A 266 -28.29 -8.85 -11.27
C ILE A 266 -28.70 -8.12 -9.98
N VAL A 267 -29.57 -7.11 -10.06
CA VAL A 267 -30.10 -6.37 -8.90
C VAL A 267 -30.88 -7.27 -7.94
N GLY A 268 -31.49 -8.35 -8.44
CA GLY A 268 -32.20 -9.35 -7.63
C GLY A 268 -31.32 -10.51 -7.15
N GLY A 269 -29.99 -10.41 -7.28
CA GLY A 269 -29.09 -11.50 -6.91
C GLY A 269 -29.05 -12.66 -7.91
N CYS A 270 -29.37 -12.40 -9.20
CA CYS A 270 -29.24 -13.41 -10.25
C CYS A 270 -30.07 -14.71 -10.03
N THR A 271 -31.28 -14.62 -9.48
CA THR A 271 -32.15 -15.79 -9.23
C THR A 271 -32.75 -16.34 -10.53
N GLY A 272 -32.16 -17.41 -11.08
CA GLY A 272 -32.77 -18.24 -12.14
C GLY A 272 -32.60 -17.77 -13.59
N THR A 273 -32.01 -16.60 -13.82
CA THR A 273 -31.79 -16.03 -15.17
C THR A 273 -30.33 -15.87 -15.56
N CYS A 274 -29.41 -16.18 -14.64
CA CYS A 274 -27.98 -16.06 -14.86
C CYS A 274 -27.32 -17.44 -15.03
N THR A 275 -26.45 -17.58 -16.02
CA THR A 275 -25.70 -18.82 -16.29
C THR A 275 -24.30 -18.71 -15.71
N PRO A 276 -23.94 -19.50 -14.67
CA PRO A 276 -22.59 -19.45 -14.08
C PRO A 276 -21.50 -19.77 -15.11
N ASP A 277 -20.36 -19.08 -15.05
CA ASP A 277 -19.18 -19.40 -15.88
C ASP A 277 -18.16 -20.25 -15.11
N LYS A 278 -17.64 -19.72 -14.00
CA LYS A 278 -16.50 -20.31 -13.29
C LYS A 278 -16.89 -20.81 -11.89
N PRO A 279 -16.45 -22.03 -11.51
CA PRO A 279 -16.69 -22.54 -10.17
C PRO A 279 -15.95 -21.72 -9.11
N PHE A 280 -16.58 -21.75 -7.95
CA PHE A 280 -16.27 -21.16 -6.66
C PHE A 280 -14.78 -20.98 -6.26
N VAL A 281 -14.42 -19.78 -5.79
CA VAL A 281 -13.32 -19.57 -4.81
C VAL A 281 -13.92 -19.84 -3.41
N PRO A 282 -13.22 -20.49 -2.46
CA PRO A 282 -13.73 -20.86 -1.13
C PRO A 282 -14.51 -19.79 -0.33
N ASN A 283 -14.30 -18.50 -0.64
CA ASN A 283 -14.90 -17.37 0.09
C ASN A 283 -15.82 -16.52 -0.78
N ALA A 284 -16.42 -17.06 -1.83
CA ALA A 284 -17.08 -16.24 -2.85
C ALA A 284 -18.58 -16.57 -3.02
N ASN A 285 -19.21 -17.10 -1.96
CA ASN A 285 -20.53 -17.72 -2.01
C ASN A 285 -21.61 -16.68 -2.28
N ASN A 286 -21.48 -15.50 -1.66
CA ASN A 286 -22.52 -14.48 -1.67
C ASN A 286 -22.22 -13.30 -2.60
N GLU A 287 -21.16 -13.37 -3.42
CA GLU A 287 -20.82 -12.28 -4.34
C GLU A 287 -21.94 -11.94 -5.31
N HIS A 288 -22.72 -12.95 -5.69
CA HIS A 288 -23.87 -12.82 -6.58
C HIS A 288 -24.95 -11.88 -6.02
N LEU A 289 -24.97 -11.64 -4.70
CA LEU A 289 -25.98 -10.82 -4.04
C LEU A 289 -25.67 -9.32 -4.09
N ALA A 290 -24.40 -8.93 -4.24
CA ALA A 290 -24.00 -7.52 -4.03
C ALA A 290 -22.83 -7.00 -4.86
N HIS A 291 -21.96 -7.86 -5.40
CA HIS A 291 -20.70 -7.44 -6.01
C HIS A 291 -20.69 -7.54 -7.53
N LEU A 292 -21.77 -8.03 -8.12
CA LEU A 292 -21.89 -8.19 -9.56
C LEU A 292 -21.93 -6.85 -10.27
N LYS A 293 -21.09 -6.73 -11.29
CA LYS A 293 -21.14 -5.67 -12.28
C LYS A 293 -21.49 -6.24 -13.63
N GLN A 294 -22.62 -5.82 -14.18
CA GLN A 294 -23.06 -6.25 -15.50
C GLN A 294 -22.25 -5.52 -16.57
N VAL A 295 -21.66 -6.29 -17.47
CA VAL A 295 -20.75 -5.81 -18.51
C VAL A 295 -21.00 -6.54 -19.83
N THR A 296 -20.70 -5.90 -20.94
CA THR A 296 -20.58 -6.54 -22.25
C THR A 296 -19.11 -6.73 -22.55
N LEU A 297 -18.67 -7.99 -22.65
CA LEU A 297 -17.31 -8.34 -23.06
C LEU A 297 -17.32 -8.68 -24.54
N THR A 298 -16.57 -7.94 -25.34
CA THR A 298 -16.43 -8.18 -26.79
C THR A 298 -14.96 -8.44 -27.10
N GLY A 299 -14.63 -9.57 -27.72
CA GLY A 299 -13.23 -9.88 -28.05
C GLY A 299 -13.05 -11.22 -28.77
N ALA A 300 -11.82 -11.50 -29.22
CA ALA A 300 -11.50 -12.69 -30.02
C ALA A 300 -11.84 -14.04 -29.34
N ALA A 301 -11.86 -14.07 -28.01
CA ALA A 301 -12.14 -15.27 -27.20
C ALA A 301 -13.55 -15.29 -26.58
N VAL A 302 -14.37 -14.24 -26.79
CA VAL A 302 -15.67 -14.07 -26.12
C VAL A 302 -16.67 -13.43 -27.08
N SER A 303 -17.76 -14.15 -27.38
CA SER A 303 -18.92 -13.59 -28.11
C SER A 303 -19.63 -12.55 -27.21
N PRO A 304 -20.11 -11.41 -27.75
CA PRO A 304 -20.76 -10.38 -26.96
C PRO A 304 -21.95 -10.96 -26.20
N ALA A 305 -21.81 -11.03 -24.88
CA ALA A 305 -22.85 -11.45 -23.96
C ALA A 305 -22.90 -10.45 -22.80
N LEU A 306 -24.10 -10.19 -22.29
CA LEU A 306 -24.29 -9.48 -21.01
C LEU A 306 -23.76 -10.38 -19.91
N SER A 307 -22.48 -10.27 -19.59
CA SER A 307 -21.81 -11.02 -18.52
C SER A 307 -21.92 -10.27 -17.20
N ALA A 308 -21.53 -10.93 -16.10
CA ALA A 308 -21.27 -10.24 -14.84
C ALA A 308 -19.87 -10.56 -14.32
N ILE A 309 -19.15 -9.52 -13.95
CA ILE A 309 -17.83 -9.58 -13.32
C ILE A 309 -17.91 -9.09 -11.87
N VAL A 310 -16.89 -9.38 -11.07
CA VAL A 310 -16.78 -8.91 -9.69
C VAL A 310 -15.39 -8.30 -9.45
N PRO A 311 -15.24 -7.32 -8.54
CA PRO A 311 -13.93 -6.83 -8.18
C PRO A 311 -13.22 -7.83 -7.27
N PHE A 312 -11.90 -7.82 -7.26
CA PHE A 312 -11.04 -8.71 -6.48
C PHE A 312 -9.83 -7.93 -5.93
N PRO A 313 -9.15 -8.44 -4.88
CA PRO A 313 -8.01 -7.77 -4.28
C PRO A 313 -6.91 -7.48 -5.30
N ILE A 314 -6.18 -6.39 -5.12
CA ILE A 314 -5.03 -6.06 -5.97
C ILE A 314 -3.85 -6.90 -5.50
N GLU A 315 -3.41 -7.82 -6.36
CA GLU A 315 -2.29 -8.72 -6.08
C GLU A 315 -1.18 -8.49 -7.09
N MET A 316 0.07 -8.67 -6.65
CA MET A 316 1.26 -8.59 -7.51
C MET A 316 2.22 -9.71 -7.12
N PHE A 317 2.89 -10.30 -8.11
CA PHE A 317 3.96 -11.25 -7.83
C PHE A 317 5.32 -10.54 -7.76
N ASP A 318 5.90 -10.45 -6.57
CA ASP A 318 7.28 -10.02 -6.35
C ASP A 318 8.23 -11.22 -6.44
N THR A 319 8.93 -11.34 -7.57
CA THR A 319 9.86 -12.44 -7.81
C THR A 319 11.02 -12.48 -6.81
N ARG A 320 11.46 -11.33 -6.27
CA ARG A 320 12.57 -11.27 -5.31
C ARG A 320 12.16 -11.91 -3.99
N GLU A 321 10.95 -11.63 -3.54
CA GLU A 321 10.36 -12.20 -2.33
C GLU A 321 9.91 -13.65 -2.56
N GLY A 322 9.43 -13.99 -3.75
CA GLY A 322 8.92 -15.33 -4.07
C GLY A 322 9.96 -16.42 -4.31
N THR A 323 11.21 -16.05 -4.58
CA THR A 323 12.30 -16.99 -4.85
C THR A 323 13.33 -16.95 -3.73
N PHE A 324 14.03 -18.05 -3.44
CA PHE A 324 15.15 -18.03 -2.48
C PHE A 324 16.51 -17.80 -3.17
N TYR A 325 16.67 -18.28 -4.41
CA TYR A 325 17.82 -18.01 -5.28
C TYR A 325 17.39 -17.46 -6.64
N ASP A 326 18.30 -16.75 -7.30
CA ASP A 326 18.20 -16.38 -8.71
C ASP A 326 18.53 -17.57 -9.63
N ASN A 327 17.75 -18.66 -9.53
CA ASN A 327 17.91 -19.83 -10.37
C ASN A 327 16.56 -20.43 -10.74
N ILE A 328 16.28 -20.48 -12.05
CA ILE A 328 15.03 -21.00 -12.60
C ILE A 328 14.80 -22.48 -12.29
N ALA A 329 15.86 -23.28 -12.13
CA ALA A 329 15.76 -24.71 -11.83
C ALA A 329 15.11 -24.99 -10.46
N ASN A 330 15.13 -23.99 -9.56
CA ASN A 330 14.57 -24.08 -8.22
C ASN A 330 13.20 -23.40 -8.11
N THR A 331 12.58 -23.03 -9.24
CA THR A 331 11.29 -22.34 -9.27
C THR A 331 10.13 -23.31 -9.53
N PRO A 332 8.92 -23.03 -9.01
CA PRO A 332 7.73 -23.81 -9.31
C PRO A 332 7.48 -23.98 -10.82
N ALA A 333 7.06 -25.18 -11.23
CA ALA A 333 6.63 -25.42 -12.59
C ALA A 333 5.35 -24.63 -12.91
N ALA A 334 5.27 -24.08 -14.13
CA ALA A 334 4.05 -23.43 -14.61
C ALA A 334 2.84 -24.39 -14.54
N PRO A 335 1.63 -23.90 -14.21
CA PRO A 335 1.23 -22.50 -14.04
C PRO A 335 1.41 -21.96 -12.61
N ASN A 336 2.24 -22.61 -11.78
CA ASN A 336 2.30 -22.28 -10.35
C ASN A 336 3.29 -21.15 -10.03
N VAL A 337 2.97 -20.40 -8.99
CA VAL A 337 3.79 -19.36 -8.35
C VAL A 337 3.96 -19.65 -6.87
N SER A 338 5.08 -19.23 -6.29
CA SER A 338 5.37 -19.31 -4.86
C SER A 338 4.52 -18.30 -4.11
N ARG A 339 3.78 -18.74 -3.10
CA ARG A 339 2.89 -17.85 -2.37
C ARG A 339 3.64 -16.81 -1.54
N ASN A 340 4.90 -17.10 -1.17
CA ASN A 340 5.78 -16.13 -0.51
C ASN A 340 6.03 -14.85 -1.35
N GLY A 341 5.90 -14.94 -2.68
CA GLY A 341 6.06 -13.80 -3.59
C GLY A 341 4.76 -13.09 -3.91
N VAL A 342 3.61 -13.59 -3.45
CA VAL A 342 2.32 -12.94 -3.70
C VAL A 342 2.18 -11.82 -2.67
N MET A 343 2.13 -10.59 -3.17
CA MET A 343 1.98 -9.37 -2.37
C MET A 343 0.56 -8.84 -2.55
N SER A 344 -0.22 -8.81 -1.48
CA SER A 344 -1.46 -8.04 -1.49
C SER A 344 -1.15 -6.56 -1.39
N MET A 345 -1.55 -5.82 -2.42
CA MET A 345 -1.20 -4.43 -2.62
C MET A 345 -2.32 -3.49 -2.19
N ILE A 346 -1.92 -2.34 -1.64
CA ILE A 346 -2.75 -1.15 -1.56
C ILE A 346 -2.18 -0.12 -2.52
N ASN A 347 -2.93 0.23 -3.57
CA ASN A 347 -2.51 1.28 -4.49
C ASN A 347 -2.93 2.65 -3.93
N ILE A 348 -1.97 3.55 -3.79
CA ILE A 348 -2.19 4.95 -3.47
C ILE A 348 -2.08 5.77 -4.75
N ASP A 349 -3.21 6.30 -5.20
CA ASP A 349 -3.27 7.18 -6.35
C ASP A 349 -2.85 8.60 -5.94
N ILE A 350 -1.60 8.91 -6.27
CA ILE A 350 -0.96 10.17 -5.89
C ILE A 350 -1.61 11.37 -6.60
N ALA A 351 -2.12 11.17 -7.82
CA ALA A 351 -2.84 12.21 -8.55
C ALA A 351 -4.17 12.52 -7.86
N ASN A 352 -4.95 11.51 -7.45
CA ASN A 352 -6.19 11.72 -6.70
C ASN A 352 -5.93 12.30 -5.30
N LEU A 353 -4.86 11.89 -4.63
CA LEU A 353 -4.45 12.51 -3.37
C LEU A 353 -4.09 13.99 -3.54
N ARG A 354 -3.43 14.34 -4.63
CA ARG A 354 -3.13 15.75 -4.98
C ARG A 354 -4.40 16.54 -5.22
N ARG A 355 -5.38 15.98 -5.94
CA ARG A 355 -6.70 16.61 -6.16
C ARG A 355 -7.43 16.88 -4.84
N PHE A 356 -7.41 15.90 -3.93
CA PHE A 356 -7.96 16.06 -2.60
C PHE A 356 -7.29 17.19 -1.81
N LEU A 357 -5.95 17.18 -1.69
CA LEU A 357 -5.21 18.19 -0.94
C LEU A 357 -5.20 19.58 -1.60
N ARG A 358 -5.54 19.67 -2.89
CA ARG A 358 -5.76 20.93 -3.62
C ARG A 358 -7.14 21.54 -3.35
N GLY A 359 -8.11 20.74 -2.87
CA GLY A 359 -9.48 21.16 -2.59
C GLY A 359 -10.50 20.85 -3.69
N ASP A 360 -10.15 20.01 -4.67
CA ASP A 360 -11.06 19.64 -5.78
C ASP A 360 -12.35 18.95 -5.29
N PHE A 361 -12.33 18.36 -4.09
CA PHE A 361 -13.46 17.64 -3.49
C PHE A 361 -14.12 18.40 -2.34
N ASP A 362 -13.71 19.65 -2.07
CA ASP A 362 -14.28 20.43 -0.99
C ASP A 362 -15.79 20.64 -1.22
N GLN A 363 -16.57 20.47 -0.15
CA GLN A 363 -18.04 20.51 -0.18
C GLN A 363 -18.72 19.35 -0.92
N LEU A 364 -17.97 18.33 -1.37
CA LEU A 364 -18.55 17.13 -1.97
C LEU A 364 -18.68 15.96 -1.00
N PHE A 365 -17.86 15.93 0.06
CA PHE A 365 -17.89 14.86 1.07
C PHE A 365 -19.24 14.75 1.79
N PRO A 366 -19.58 13.56 2.33
CA PRO A 366 -20.77 13.36 3.15
C PRO A 366 -20.85 14.39 4.28
N ASN A 367 -22.07 14.82 4.63
CA ASN A 367 -22.25 15.82 5.69
C ASN A 367 -23.47 15.53 6.58
N SER A 368 -23.46 16.17 7.75
CA SER A 368 -24.46 16.00 8.80
C SER A 368 -25.59 17.02 8.63
N SER A 369 -26.66 16.64 7.93
CA SER A 369 -27.92 17.37 8.13
C SER A 369 -28.78 16.76 9.25
N VAL A 370 -28.63 15.47 9.59
CA VAL A 370 -29.38 14.79 10.68
C VAL A 370 -28.59 13.60 11.26
N VAL A 371 -28.48 13.49 12.59
CA VAL A 371 -27.87 12.34 13.30
C VAL A 371 -28.74 11.10 13.09
N GLY A 372 -28.13 9.97 12.69
CA GLY A 372 -28.83 8.72 12.32
C GLY A 372 -29.06 8.53 10.81
N ASN A 373 -28.59 9.46 9.98
CA ASN A 373 -28.62 9.34 8.52
C ASN A 373 -27.45 8.48 8.02
N ALA A 374 -27.68 7.69 6.96
CA ALA A 374 -26.66 6.94 6.22
C ALA A 374 -25.48 7.81 5.71
N LEU A 375 -25.60 9.14 5.69
CA LEU A 375 -24.58 10.10 5.25
C LEU A 375 -23.77 10.76 6.39
N TYR A 376 -24.05 10.45 7.65
CA TYR A 376 -23.32 10.98 8.81
C TYR A 376 -21.96 10.26 8.96
N THR A 377 -20.86 11.02 9.15
CA THR A 377 -19.50 10.50 9.39
C THR A 377 -18.95 10.95 10.75
N PRO A 378 -18.01 10.20 11.36
CA PRO A 378 -17.32 10.60 12.59
C PRO A 378 -16.69 12.00 12.51
N PHE A 379 -16.13 12.39 11.37
CA PHE A 379 -15.56 13.72 11.20
C PHE A 379 -16.63 14.81 11.28
N ALA A 380 -17.72 14.68 10.51
CA ALA A 380 -18.82 15.65 10.51
C ALA A 380 -19.50 15.77 11.89
N ALA A 381 -19.40 14.74 12.73
CA ALA A 381 -19.88 14.71 14.11
C ALA A 381 -19.04 15.57 15.06
N THR A 382 -17.77 15.84 14.73
CA THR A 382 -16.89 16.61 15.59
C THR A 382 -17.37 18.06 15.72
N ALA A 383 -17.19 18.65 16.91
CA ALA A 383 -17.51 20.05 17.13
C ALA A 383 -16.72 20.98 16.19
N ALA A 384 -15.49 20.58 15.82
CA ALA A 384 -14.64 21.32 14.88
C ALA A 384 -15.20 21.34 13.45
N ALA A 385 -15.86 20.27 13.01
CA ALA A 385 -16.50 20.21 11.70
C ALA A 385 -17.85 20.96 11.68
N GLY A 386 -18.54 21.07 12.82
CA GLY A 386 -19.82 21.78 12.91
C GLY A 386 -20.88 21.24 11.94
N GLY A 387 -20.85 19.94 11.65
CA GLY A 387 -21.76 19.27 10.73
C GLY A 387 -21.39 19.32 9.25
N VAL A 388 -20.28 19.95 8.86
CA VAL A 388 -19.79 19.96 7.47
C VAL A 388 -18.92 18.73 7.17
N GLY A 389 -18.91 18.30 5.91
CA GLY A 389 -18.01 17.24 5.44
C GLY A 389 -16.55 17.70 5.36
N LEU A 390 -15.64 16.72 5.29
CA LEU A 390 -14.20 16.94 5.19
C LEU A 390 -13.81 17.90 4.06
N ARG A 391 -12.78 18.72 4.30
CA ARG A 391 -12.16 19.62 3.31
C ARG A 391 -10.65 19.50 3.34
N SER A 392 -10.00 19.90 2.26
CA SER A 392 -8.54 19.98 2.13
C SER A 392 -7.89 20.75 3.28
N GLY A 393 -8.46 21.90 3.66
CA GLY A 393 -7.99 22.73 4.77
C GLY A 393 -8.16 22.12 6.17
N ASN A 394 -8.84 20.98 6.30
CA ASN A 394 -8.90 20.24 7.56
C ASN A 394 -7.72 19.28 7.73
N ILE A 395 -6.92 19.04 6.68
CA ILE A 395 -5.75 18.17 6.77
C ILE A 395 -4.58 18.97 7.34
N PRO A 396 -4.07 18.60 8.53
CA PRO A 396 -2.96 19.32 9.15
C PRO A 396 -1.72 19.32 8.25
N ASP A 397 -1.15 20.49 8.04
CA ASP A 397 0.12 20.68 7.34
C ASP A 397 1.19 21.27 8.27
N ASN A 398 2.44 20.84 8.09
CA ASN A 398 3.59 21.44 8.77
C ASN A 398 4.76 21.52 7.79
N GLY A 399 4.73 22.55 6.93
CA GLY A 399 5.62 22.65 5.77
C GLY A 399 5.25 21.67 4.65
N GLY A 400 4.03 21.10 4.70
CA GLY A 400 3.54 20.07 3.79
C GLY A 400 2.89 18.92 4.55
N TRP A 401 2.72 17.79 3.86
CA TRP A 401 1.98 16.63 4.37
C TRP A 401 2.84 15.38 4.45
N VAL A 402 2.70 14.64 5.55
CA VAL A 402 3.15 13.25 5.67
C VAL A 402 1.93 12.35 5.57
N VAL A 403 1.97 11.38 4.67
CA VAL A 403 1.00 10.29 4.61
C VAL A 403 1.69 9.03 5.10
N TYR A 404 1.32 8.58 6.29
CA TYR A 404 1.80 7.34 6.87
C TYR A 404 0.83 6.20 6.59
N LEU A 405 1.35 5.06 6.13
CA LEU A 405 0.59 3.85 5.86
C LEU A 405 1.13 2.68 6.69
N SER A 406 0.20 1.89 7.21
CA SER A 406 0.48 0.71 8.00
C SER A 406 -0.54 -0.35 7.61
N ASP A 407 -0.14 -1.35 6.84
CA ASP A 407 -0.99 -2.51 6.52
C ASP A 407 -0.50 -3.72 7.29
N ARG A 408 -1.05 -3.92 8.49
CA ARG A 408 -0.76 -5.04 9.41
C ARG A 408 -1.72 -6.21 9.21
N ARG A 409 -2.32 -6.35 8.03
CA ARG A 409 -3.15 -7.53 7.75
C ARG A 409 -2.27 -8.77 7.65
N GLY A 410 -2.63 -9.81 8.39
CA GLY A 410 -1.85 -11.03 8.50
C GLY A 410 -0.67 -10.94 9.47
N ASP A 411 -0.55 -9.86 10.23
CA ASP A 411 0.39 -9.67 11.35
C ASP A 411 -0.32 -10.09 12.66
N SER A 412 -0.16 -11.36 13.02
CA SER A 412 -0.87 -12.06 14.09
C SER A 412 -0.48 -11.52 15.46
N ASP A 413 0.81 -11.35 15.73
CA ASP A 413 1.33 -10.84 16.99
C ASP A 413 1.44 -9.30 17.02
N PHE A 414 1.27 -8.65 15.87
CA PHE A 414 1.22 -7.20 15.70
C PHE A 414 2.57 -6.50 15.98
N ASP A 415 3.68 -7.20 15.75
CA ASP A 415 5.04 -6.70 15.98
C ASP A 415 5.69 -6.03 14.75
N GLY A 416 5.08 -6.20 13.57
CA GLY A 416 5.48 -5.56 12.33
C GLY A 416 6.63 -6.26 11.64
N LYS A 417 6.84 -7.54 11.94
CA LYS A 417 7.85 -8.38 11.34
C LYS A 417 7.19 -9.48 10.53
N TYR A 418 7.78 -9.80 9.38
CA TYR A 418 7.29 -10.91 8.58
C TYR A 418 7.60 -12.29 9.21
N ALA A 419 8.55 -12.34 10.15
CA ALA A 419 8.90 -13.53 10.93
C ALA A 419 9.27 -14.77 10.07
N MET A 420 9.94 -14.50 8.94
CA MET A 420 10.49 -15.45 7.96
C MET A 420 11.97 -15.15 7.79
N GLU A 421 12.76 -15.52 8.78
CA GLU A 421 14.21 -15.33 8.79
C GLU A 421 14.95 -16.47 8.07
N ASP A 422 14.31 -17.63 7.87
CA ASP A 422 14.86 -18.81 7.20
C ASP A 422 14.85 -18.64 5.65
N ILE A 423 15.58 -17.63 5.19
CA ILE A 423 15.64 -17.16 3.80
C ILE A 423 16.83 -17.72 3.04
N TYR A 424 17.89 -18.14 3.73
CA TYR A 424 19.07 -18.77 3.18
C TYR A 424 19.02 -20.29 3.39
N ALA A 425 20.03 -20.95 2.84
CA ALA A 425 20.14 -22.40 2.82
C ALA A 425 21.58 -22.82 3.12
N THR A 426 21.76 -23.93 3.81
CA THR A 426 23.06 -24.59 4.02
C THR A 426 23.60 -25.27 2.76
N THR A 427 22.75 -25.50 1.76
CA THR A 427 23.13 -26.00 0.44
C THR A 427 22.53 -25.12 -0.66
N ALA A 428 23.03 -25.20 -1.89
CA ALA A 428 22.48 -24.46 -3.03
C ALA A 428 21.03 -24.86 -3.41
N SER A 429 20.42 -25.80 -2.67
CA SER A 429 19.09 -26.36 -2.90
C SER A 429 18.25 -26.31 -1.62
N GLY A 430 17.42 -25.27 -1.50
CA GLY A 430 16.31 -25.19 -0.54
C GLY A 430 16.47 -24.12 0.51
N GLY A 431 15.82 -22.96 0.33
CA GLY A 431 15.50 -22.08 1.47
C GLY A 431 14.49 -22.76 2.41
N ASN A 432 14.28 -22.20 3.59
CA ASN A 432 13.50 -22.83 4.66
C ASN A 432 14.12 -24.13 5.21
N ASP A 433 15.42 -24.14 5.56
CA ASP A 433 16.14 -25.33 6.01
C ASP A 433 16.10 -25.57 7.53
N GLY A 434 15.49 -24.66 8.28
CA GLY A 434 15.28 -24.75 9.72
C GLY A 434 16.52 -24.42 10.57
N THR A 435 17.60 -23.91 9.97
CA THR A 435 18.84 -23.55 10.67
C THR A 435 19.15 -22.07 10.51
N MET A 436 19.25 -21.33 11.62
CA MET A 436 19.65 -19.91 11.58
C MET A 436 21.06 -19.75 11.01
N GLN A 437 21.15 -19.14 9.84
CA GLN A 437 22.42 -18.81 9.20
C GLN A 437 22.82 -17.36 9.48
N PRO A 438 24.11 -17.00 9.30
CA PRO A 438 24.52 -15.61 9.40
C PRO A 438 23.71 -14.74 8.43
N GLY A 439 23.27 -13.56 8.90
CA GLY A 439 22.49 -12.62 8.10
C GLY A 439 20.98 -12.85 8.10
N GLU A 440 20.48 -13.86 8.82
CA GLU A 440 19.04 -14.13 8.95
C GLU A 440 18.40 -13.47 10.17
N ASP A 441 19.15 -13.28 11.27
CA ASP A 441 18.67 -12.64 12.50
C ASP A 441 18.43 -11.14 12.27
N LEU A 442 17.17 -10.77 12.03
CA LEU A 442 16.73 -9.40 11.80
C LEU A 442 16.43 -8.67 13.10
N ASP A 443 16.44 -9.36 14.24
CA ASP A 443 16.04 -8.81 15.52
C ASP A 443 17.16 -7.97 16.17
N PRO A 444 16.87 -6.71 16.56
CA PRO A 444 17.85 -5.85 17.20
C PRO A 444 18.22 -6.35 18.61
N ILE A 445 19.35 -5.85 19.11
CA ILE A 445 19.82 -6.12 20.47
C ILE A 445 18.74 -5.80 21.50
N GLY A 446 18.24 -6.84 22.19
CA GLY A 446 17.24 -6.71 23.26
C GLY A 446 15.83 -7.17 22.87
N ASP A 447 15.59 -7.49 21.58
CA ASP A 447 14.32 -8.08 21.16
C ASP A 447 14.23 -9.56 21.56
N PRO A 448 13.04 -10.08 21.95
CA PRO A 448 12.87 -11.45 22.42
C PRO A 448 13.27 -12.54 21.43
N GLY A 449 13.20 -12.28 20.12
CA GLY A 449 13.56 -13.25 19.08
C GLY A 449 15.03 -13.22 18.66
N ARG A 450 15.82 -12.27 19.18
CA ARG A 450 17.24 -12.15 18.82
C ARG A 450 18.03 -13.41 19.13
N GLY A 451 18.80 -13.87 18.15
CA GLY A 451 19.62 -15.07 18.26
C GLY A 451 18.83 -16.38 18.15
N THR A 452 17.55 -16.32 17.77
CA THR A 452 16.72 -17.49 17.47
C THR A 452 16.11 -17.35 16.09
N LEU A 453 16.02 -18.45 15.33
CA LEU A 453 15.41 -18.43 14.00
C LEU A 453 13.90 -18.16 14.10
N GLN A 454 13.45 -17.03 13.57
CA GLN A 454 12.01 -16.80 13.38
C GLN A 454 11.54 -17.44 12.07
N ALA A 455 10.77 -18.53 12.19
CA ALA A 455 10.28 -19.32 11.07
C ALA A 455 8.76 -19.61 11.19
N LYS A 456 7.95 -18.55 11.26
CA LYS A 456 6.52 -18.60 11.59
C LYS A 456 5.64 -18.95 10.37
N TYR A 457 5.83 -20.15 9.80
CA TYR A 457 5.06 -20.62 8.64
C TYR A 457 3.79 -21.40 8.99
N LEU A 458 2.75 -21.25 8.16
CA LEU A 458 1.62 -22.18 8.14
C LEU A 458 2.06 -23.59 7.71
N ASN A 459 1.41 -24.61 8.26
CA ASN A 459 1.54 -25.97 7.73
C ASN A 459 0.99 -26.04 6.29
N ASN A 460 1.36 -27.08 5.54
CA ASN A 460 0.95 -27.23 4.13
C ASN A 460 -0.59 -27.31 3.93
N ALA A 461 -1.36 -27.58 5.00
CA ALA A 461 -2.81 -27.60 4.98
C ALA A 461 -3.44 -26.23 5.34
N MET A 462 -2.63 -25.22 5.69
CA MET A 462 -3.05 -23.92 6.22
C MET A 462 -3.96 -24.01 7.46
N THR A 463 -3.84 -25.08 8.24
CA THR A 463 -4.74 -25.34 9.39
C THR A 463 -4.13 -25.00 10.75
N ALA A 464 -2.79 -24.93 10.85
CA ALA A 464 -2.07 -24.62 12.08
C ALA A 464 -0.63 -24.17 11.78
N CYS A 465 -0.02 -23.44 12.71
CA CYS A 465 1.38 -23.05 12.64
C CYS A 465 2.30 -24.25 12.88
N VAL A 466 3.39 -24.32 12.10
CA VAL A 466 4.45 -25.31 12.36
C VAL A 466 5.31 -24.75 13.49
N ALA A 467 5.27 -25.43 14.63
CA ALA A 467 6.00 -25.19 15.90
C ALA A 467 7.51 -24.81 15.75
N PRO A 468 8.14 -24.17 16.78
CA PRO A 468 7.80 -24.28 18.20
C PRO A 468 7.63 -22.96 18.96
N ALA A 469 6.38 -22.51 19.16
CA ALA A 469 5.98 -21.83 20.40
C ALA A 469 4.45 -21.64 20.47
N VAL A 470 4.01 -21.42 21.70
CA VAL A 470 2.64 -21.24 22.17
C VAL A 470 2.08 -19.91 21.66
N PHE A 471 1.41 -19.89 20.49
CA PHE A 471 0.32 -19.03 19.97
C PHE A 471 0.25 -19.19 18.42
N PRO A 472 -0.90 -18.98 17.75
CA PRO A 472 -1.08 -19.26 16.31
C PRO A 472 -0.46 -18.19 15.38
N ASP A 473 0.76 -17.75 15.67
CA ASP A 473 1.46 -16.72 14.90
C ASP A 473 1.99 -17.30 13.57
N CYS A 474 1.22 -17.10 12.52
CA CYS A 474 1.39 -17.71 11.20
C CYS A 474 1.46 -16.64 10.11
N GLU A 475 2.48 -15.80 10.19
CA GLU A 475 2.57 -14.56 9.40
C GLU A 475 3.25 -14.79 8.05
N ALA A 476 3.94 -15.93 7.88
CA ALA A 476 4.74 -16.22 6.70
C ALA A 476 4.37 -17.50 5.92
N SER A 477 4.82 -17.54 4.66
CA SER A 477 4.67 -18.69 3.76
C SER A 477 6.06 -19.21 3.35
N LYS A 478 6.18 -20.53 3.15
CA LYS A 478 7.41 -21.15 2.66
C LYS A 478 7.59 -20.88 1.17
N PHE A 479 8.83 -20.88 0.67
CA PHE A 479 9.10 -20.78 -0.77
C PHE A 479 8.48 -21.92 -1.60
N ALA A 480 8.25 -23.08 -0.97
CA ALA A 480 7.65 -24.26 -1.62
C ALA A 480 6.12 -24.30 -1.55
N ASP A 481 5.47 -23.39 -0.81
CA ASP A 481 4.00 -23.24 -0.84
C ASP A 481 3.63 -22.54 -2.16
N THR A 482 2.85 -23.22 -3.01
CA THR A 482 2.56 -22.72 -4.36
C THR A 482 1.08 -22.72 -4.68
N PHE A 483 0.67 -21.80 -5.55
CA PHE A 483 -0.67 -21.73 -6.14
C PHE A 483 -0.60 -21.53 -7.64
N THR A 484 -1.69 -21.84 -8.33
CA THR A 484 -1.85 -21.44 -9.74
C THR A 484 -1.87 -19.91 -9.83
N ALA A 485 -1.19 -19.36 -10.82
CA ALA A 485 -1.02 -17.91 -10.98
C ALA A 485 -2.35 -17.16 -11.02
N ASP A 486 -3.36 -17.72 -11.69
CA ASP A 486 -4.71 -17.15 -11.75
C ASP A 486 -5.41 -17.07 -10.40
N ARG A 487 -5.23 -18.06 -9.51
CA ARG A 487 -5.77 -18.04 -8.15
C ARG A 487 -5.04 -17.02 -7.29
N ALA A 488 -3.71 -16.98 -7.38
CA ALA A 488 -2.87 -16.04 -6.64
C ALA A 488 -3.16 -14.58 -7.02
N ALA A 489 -3.55 -14.32 -8.27
CA ALA A 489 -3.81 -12.97 -8.77
C ALA A 489 -5.15 -12.37 -8.33
N VAL A 490 -6.07 -13.14 -7.72
CA VAL A 490 -7.46 -12.69 -7.45
C VAL A 490 -8.00 -13.01 -6.06
N GLY A 491 -7.15 -13.56 -5.18
CA GLY A 491 -7.54 -13.98 -3.84
C GLY A 491 -6.57 -13.45 -2.79
N ASP A 492 -7.12 -12.88 -1.72
CA ASP A 492 -6.33 -12.45 -0.56
C ASP A 492 -5.73 -13.67 0.17
N HIS A 493 -4.63 -13.46 0.88
CA HIS A 493 -3.90 -14.47 1.64
C HIS A 493 -3.81 -14.11 3.13
N PRO A 494 -3.57 -15.09 4.03
CA PRO A 494 -3.52 -14.83 5.47
C PRO A 494 -2.23 -14.14 5.94
N TYR A 495 -1.16 -14.18 5.14
CA TYR A 495 0.20 -13.74 5.53
C TYR A 495 0.39 -12.22 5.62
N PHE A 496 1.41 -11.78 6.34
CA PHE A 496 1.92 -10.41 6.40
C PHE A 496 2.81 -10.05 5.18
N ARG A 497 2.46 -10.56 3.99
CA ARG A 497 3.01 -10.11 2.70
C ARG A 497 2.16 -8.96 2.14
N ARG A 498 2.39 -7.76 2.66
CA ARG A 498 1.64 -6.55 2.31
C ARG A 498 2.55 -5.54 1.64
N GLY A 499 2.04 -4.83 0.64
CA GLY A 499 2.80 -3.81 -0.07
C GLY A 499 1.96 -2.57 -0.32
N ILE A 500 2.60 -1.40 -0.30
CA ILE A 500 1.99 -0.14 -0.72
C ILE A 500 2.54 0.21 -2.08
N ARG A 501 1.70 0.46 -3.08
CA ARG A 501 2.15 0.91 -4.41
C ARG A 501 1.69 2.33 -4.68
N LEU A 502 2.64 3.20 -5.04
CA LEU A 502 2.35 4.57 -5.45
C LEU A 502 2.19 4.59 -6.97
N ILE A 503 1.00 5.00 -7.43
CA ILE A 503 0.68 5.11 -8.84
C ILE A 503 0.34 6.57 -9.19
N ASN A 504 0.43 6.91 -10.48
CA ASN A 504 0.11 8.24 -11.00
C ASN A 504 0.91 9.37 -10.29
N GLY A 505 2.19 9.11 -10.01
CA GLY A 505 3.04 9.94 -9.15
C GLY A 505 3.76 11.11 -9.84
N THR A 506 3.60 11.30 -11.16
CA THR A 506 4.35 12.29 -11.98
C THR A 506 4.38 13.68 -11.33
N THR A 507 3.29 14.12 -10.70
CA THR A 507 3.27 15.31 -9.85
C THR A 507 2.58 14.99 -8.53
N VAL A 508 3.34 15.08 -7.43
CA VAL A 508 2.88 14.77 -6.07
C VAL A 508 2.06 15.92 -5.46
N PRO A 509 1.34 15.73 -4.34
CA PRO A 509 0.75 16.84 -3.58
C PRO A 509 1.81 17.84 -3.13
N GLY A 510 1.45 19.12 -2.98
CA GLY A 510 2.41 20.16 -2.61
C GLY A 510 2.48 21.31 -3.59
N ARG A 511 3.26 22.32 -3.19
CA ARG A 511 3.57 23.50 -3.98
C ARG A 511 4.92 24.06 -3.53
N TYR A 512 5.77 24.38 -4.49
CA TYR A 512 6.95 25.22 -4.24
C TYR A 512 6.61 26.70 -4.48
N ASP A 513 7.03 27.55 -3.55
CA ASP A 513 6.89 29.01 -3.65
C ASP A 513 8.27 29.66 -3.51
N SER A 514 8.86 30.04 -4.66
CA SER A 514 10.18 30.66 -4.71
C SER A 514 10.20 32.08 -4.16
N ALA A 515 9.06 32.77 -4.12
CA ALA A 515 8.97 34.13 -3.60
C ALA A 515 8.86 34.13 -2.07
N THR A 516 8.13 33.15 -1.52
CA THR A 516 7.92 33.02 -0.07
C THR A 516 8.16 31.58 0.37
N PRO A 517 9.40 31.22 0.79
CA PRO A 517 9.73 29.84 1.18
C PRO A 517 8.81 29.24 2.25
N ALA A 518 8.29 30.07 3.17
CA ALA A 518 7.33 29.63 4.19
C ALA A 518 5.98 29.12 3.63
N ASN A 519 5.64 29.48 2.38
CA ASN A 519 4.46 28.96 1.67
C ASN A 519 4.73 27.63 0.97
N THR A 520 5.98 27.17 0.93
CA THR A 520 6.31 25.87 0.35
C THR A 520 5.64 24.77 1.16
N ARG A 521 5.06 23.81 0.44
CA ARG A 521 4.43 22.60 0.98
C ARG A 521 5.04 21.42 0.25
N GLY A 522 5.83 20.63 0.96
CA GLY A 522 6.36 19.37 0.45
C GLY A 522 5.43 18.19 0.70
N PHE A 523 5.90 17.00 0.35
CA PHE A 523 5.13 15.76 0.51
C PHE A 523 6.02 14.60 0.90
N THR A 524 5.52 13.73 1.78
CA THR A 524 6.24 12.52 2.16
C THR A 524 5.26 11.36 2.31
N VAL A 525 5.60 10.23 1.72
CA VAL A 525 4.94 8.96 1.99
C VAL A 525 5.83 8.14 2.92
N ALA A 526 5.26 7.66 4.01
CA ALA A 526 5.94 6.80 4.95
C ALA A 526 5.17 5.49 5.12
N SER A 527 5.87 4.36 5.23
CA SER A 527 5.27 3.07 5.52
C SER A 527 6.25 2.18 6.28
N GLU A 528 5.70 1.24 7.05
CA GLU A 528 6.46 0.12 7.61
C GLU A 528 6.36 -1.16 6.77
N ASN A 529 5.56 -1.14 5.71
CA ASN A 529 5.60 -2.13 4.63
C ASN A 529 6.55 -1.67 3.53
N GLY A 530 6.85 -2.56 2.58
CA GLY A 530 7.51 -2.18 1.33
C GLY A 530 6.68 -1.17 0.52
N ILE A 531 7.34 -0.17 -0.06
CA ILE A 531 6.76 0.78 -1.02
C ILE A 531 7.25 0.47 -2.43
N TYR A 532 6.30 0.31 -3.35
CA TYR A 532 6.54 0.15 -4.78
C TYR A 532 6.20 1.45 -5.49
N VAL A 533 7.15 2.03 -6.22
CA VAL A 533 6.94 3.30 -6.95
C VAL A 533 6.77 2.96 -8.43
N GLN A 534 5.56 3.12 -8.96
CA GLN A 534 5.26 2.79 -10.35
C GLN A 534 5.30 4.03 -11.25
N GLY A 535 6.16 3.95 -12.26
CA GLY A 535 6.33 4.98 -13.27
C GLY A 535 7.01 6.24 -12.76
N ASN A 536 6.83 7.33 -13.51
CA ASN A 536 7.40 8.61 -13.13
C ASN A 536 6.86 9.10 -11.77
N TYR A 537 7.74 9.65 -10.95
CA TYR A 537 7.38 10.13 -9.62
C TYR A 537 8.04 11.47 -9.30
N ASN A 538 7.20 12.48 -9.00
CA ASN A 538 7.59 13.87 -8.75
C ASN A 538 8.52 14.44 -9.83
N SER A 539 8.38 13.96 -11.06
CA SER A 539 9.18 14.36 -12.19
C SER A 539 8.42 14.17 -13.49
N THR A 540 8.53 15.15 -14.39
CA THR A 540 7.99 15.08 -15.75
C THR A 540 9.04 14.62 -16.76
N GLY A 541 10.30 14.45 -16.34
CA GLY A 541 11.40 14.00 -17.18
C GLY A 541 12.74 14.57 -16.77
N ALA A 542 13.79 14.18 -17.50
CA ALA A 542 15.14 14.70 -17.35
C ALA A 542 15.76 14.91 -18.74
N SER A 543 16.66 15.89 -18.85
CA SER A 543 17.50 16.03 -20.05
C SER A 543 18.34 14.78 -20.28
N ALA A 544 18.70 14.54 -21.54
CA ALA A 544 19.58 13.44 -21.89
C ALA A 544 20.90 13.51 -21.09
N PRO A 545 21.44 12.36 -20.62
CA PRO A 545 22.73 12.33 -19.94
C PRO A 545 23.84 12.92 -20.83
N PRO A 546 24.80 13.65 -20.24
CA PRO A 546 25.99 14.07 -20.97
C PRO A 546 26.82 12.85 -21.42
N ALA A 547 27.75 13.06 -22.36
CA ALA A 547 28.62 11.99 -22.86
C ALA A 547 29.47 11.33 -21.75
N SER A 548 29.73 12.05 -20.65
CA SER A 548 30.38 11.53 -19.47
C SER A 548 29.65 12.00 -18.21
N GLY A 549 29.32 11.07 -17.31
CA GLY A 549 28.65 11.36 -16.04
C GLY A 549 27.12 11.25 -16.13
N ASN A 550 26.44 11.84 -15.14
CA ASN A 550 24.99 11.79 -15.01
C ASN A 550 24.39 13.16 -15.34
N THR A 551 23.11 13.19 -15.72
CA THR A 551 22.32 14.42 -15.86
C THR A 551 22.42 15.23 -14.56
N PRO A 552 22.84 16.50 -14.62
CA PRO A 552 22.86 17.38 -13.44
C PRO A 552 21.47 17.55 -12.80
N TYR A 553 21.41 17.80 -11.48
CA TYR A 553 20.14 17.87 -10.73
C TYR A 553 19.20 18.99 -11.21
N ASP A 554 19.76 20.06 -11.78
CA ASP A 554 19.04 21.21 -12.37
C ASP A 554 18.53 20.92 -13.79
N GLN A 555 18.76 19.72 -14.31
CA GLN A 555 18.22 19.24 -15.58
C GLN A 555 17.19 18.12 -15.39
N TYR A 556 16.69 17.94 -14.16
CA TYR A 556 15.48 17.19 -13.83
C TYR A 556 14.29 18.15 -13.73
N PHE A 557 13.18 17.79 -14.37
CA PHE A 557 11.99 18.63 -14.45
C PHE A 557 10.85 18.08 -13.59
N PRO A 558 10.01 18.95 -13.01
CA PRO A 558 10.11 20.41 -13.02
C PRO A 558 11.27 20.91 -12.13
N LEU A 559 11.90 22.03 -12.54
CA LEU A 559 12.89 22.74 -11.73
C LEU A 559 12.38 24.16 -11.45
N ASN A 560 12.38 24.54 -10.17
CA ASN A 560 12.04 25.89 -9.68
C ASN A 560 10.68 26.43 -10.14
N THR A 561 9.73 25.53 -10.47
CA THR A 561 8.33 25.86 -10.74
C THR A 561 7.46 25.51 -9.53
N PRO A 562 6.18 25.94 -9.47
CA PRO A 562 5.27 25.55 -8.41
C PRO A 562 5.08 24.04 -8.21
N THR A 563 5.39 23.22 -9.21
CA THR A 563 5.31 21.75 -9.15
C THR A 563 6.66 21.08 -8.84
N HIS A 564 7.72 21.85 -8.60
CA HIS A 564 9.01 21.33 -8.11
C HIS A 564 8.95 21.09 -6.59
N ILE A 565 8.25 20.03 -6.21
CA ILE A 565 7.85 19.79 -4.82
C ILE A 565 8.94 19.02 -4.07
N PRO A 566 9.33 19.46 -2.85
CA PRO A 566 10.16 18.66 -1.95
C PRO A 566 9.45 17.35 -1.58
N ALA A 567 9.97 16.21 -2.06
CA ALA A 567 9.35 14.92 -1.86
C ALA A 567 10.28 13.91 -1.19
N SER A 568 9.73 13.08 -0.30
CA SER A 568 10.43 11.90 0.22
C SER A 568 9.55 10.65 0.32
N ILE A 569 10.22 9.49 0.33
CA ILE A 569 9.64 8.18 0.59
C ILE A 569 10.43 7.53 1.73
N VAL A 570 9.72 7.04 2.74
CA VAL A 570 10.27 6.32 3.89
C VAL A 570 9.58 4.95 3.96
N ALA A 571 10.31 3.85 3.81
CA ALA A 571 9.70 2.52 3.72
C ALA A 571 10.58 1.42 4.31
N ASP A 572 9.99 0.24 4.57
CA ASP A 572 10.76 -0.97 4.91
C ASP A 572 11.72 -1.37 3.78
N GLY A 573 11.24 -1.30 2.54
CA GLY A 573 12.01 -1.40 1.32
C GLY A 573 11.37 -0.54 0.22
N VAL A 574 12.16 0.03 -0.70
CA VAL A 574 11.61 0.72 -1.88
C VAL A 574 11.98 -0.02 -3.16
N THR A 575 10.94 -0.43 -3.89
CA THR A 575 11.06 -1.08 -5.20
C THR A 575 10.59 -0.12 -6.29
N ILE A 576 11.38 0.02 -7.35
CA ILE A 576 11.01 0.83 -8.52
C ILE A 576 10.41 -0.07 -9.59
N LEU A 577 9.20 0.27 -10.00
CA LEU A 577 8.47 -0.35 -11.11
C LEU A 577 8.42 0.67 -12.25
N SER A 578 8.83 0.29 -13.44
CA SER A 578 8.95 1.19 -14.57
C SER A 578 7.59 1.72 -15.05
N ASN A 579 7.61 2.71 -15.97
CA ASN A 579 6.41 3.13 -16.70
C ASN A 579 5.75 1.97 -17.50
N GLY A 580 6.49 0.87 -17.73
CA GLY A 580 6.01 -0.32 -18.44
C GLY A 580 5.56 -1.45 -17.53
N TRP A 581 5.61 -1.28 -16.20
CA TRP A 581 5.24 -2.35 -15.27
C TRP A 581 3.80 -2.80 -15.47
N ASN A 582 3.61 -4.12 -15.39
CA ASN A 582 2.33 -4.77 -15.60
C ASN A 582 2.16 -5.96 -14.65
N ASP A 583 1.13 -5.94 -13.81
CA ASP A 583 0.90 -7.00 -12.82
C ASP A 583 0.61 -8.35 -13.49
N ALA A 584 -0.09 -8.38 -14.64
CA ALA A 584 -0.33 -9.63 -15.34
C ALA A 584 0.97 -10.27 -15.86
N GLN A 585 1.98 -9.48 -16.24
CA GLN A 585 3.31 -10.00 -16.58
C GLN A 585 4.03 -10.61 -15.36
N SER A 586 3.82 -10.05 -14.17
CA SER A 586 4.39 -10.63 -12.94
C SER A 586 3.86 -12.04 -12.66
N PHE A 587 2.59 -12.32 -13.01
CA PHE A 587 1.98 -13.65 -12.87
C PHE A 587 2.17 -14.55 -14.09
N SER A 588 2.23 -14.00 -15.30
CA SER A 588 2.38 -14.79 -16.54
C SER A 588 3.82 -15.20 -16.81
N SER A 589 4.78 -14.42 -16.32
CA SER A 589 6.21 -14.68 -16.44
C SER A 589 6.92 -14.44 -15.10
N PRO A 590 6.53 -15.12 -14.01
CA PRO A 590 7.02 -14.86 -12.66
C PRO A 590 8.52 -15.09 -12.51
N TYR A 591 9.06 -16.09 -13.20
CA TYR A 591 10.48 -16.50 -13.11
C TYR A 591 11.26 -16.27 -14.40
N ASN A 592 10.65 -15.60 -15.37
CA ASN A 592 11.30 -15.22 -16.63
C ASN A 592 11.33 -13.70 -16.76
N GLN A 593 12.43 -13.09 -16.30
CA GLN A 593 12.59 -11.65 -16.33
C GLN A 593 12.53 -11.07 -17.75
N ALA A 594 12.91 -11.83 -18.79
CA ALA A 594 12.96 -11.34 -20.17
C ALA A 594 11.60 -10.82 -20.70
N ASN A 595 10.50 -11.25 -20.07
CA ASN A 595 9.15 -10.80 -20.41
C ASN A 595 8.65 -9.63 -19.55
N ARG A 596 9.37 -9.23 -18.49
CA ARG A 596 9.08 -8.07 -17.64
C ARG A 596 10.00 -6.92 -18.04
N VAL A 597 9.79 -6.39 -19.25
CA VAL A 597 10.69 -5.40 -19.88
C VAL A 597 10.38 -4.01 -19.34
N ALA A 598 11.38 -3.37 -18.73
CA ALA A 598 11.24 -2.02 -18.22
C ALA A 598 11.15 -0.98 -19.34
N THR A 599 10.57 0.18 -19.04
CA THR A 599 10.65 1.37 -19.90
C THR A 599 11.27 2.55 -19.16
N SER A 600 11.78 3.53 -19.92
CA SER A 600 12.46 4.70 -19.36
C SER A 600 11.58 5.39 -18.31
N THR A 601 12.15 5.62 -17.13
CA THR A 601 11.41 6.14 -15.98
C THR A 601 12.22 7.23 -15.28
N THR A 602 11.57 8.32 -14.89
CA THR A 602 12.19 9.45 -14.18
C THR A 602 11.54 9.68 -12.83
N ILE A 603 12.36 9.67 -11.78
CA ILE A 603 11.93 9.78 -10.40
C ILE A 603 12.74 10.83 -9.64
N ARG A 604 12.08 11.62 -8.79
CA ARG A 604 12.71 12.69 -8.00
C ARG A 604 12.23 12.73 -6.56
N PHE A 605 12.93 12.06 -5.63
CA PHE A 605 12.60 12.07 -4.20
C PHE A 605 13.78 11.67 -3.31
N ALA A 606 13.79 12.16 -2.07
CA ALA A 606 14.64 11.63 -1.01
C ALA A 606 14.10 10.29 -0.49
N MET A 607 14.97 9.34 -0.17
CA MET A 607 14.61 7.97 0.19
C MET A 607 15.26 7.59 1.51
N ILE A 608 14.45 7.17 2.48
CA ILE A 608 14.88 6.38 3.63
C ILE A 608 14.33 4.98 3.44
N SER A 609 15.19 3.97 3.39
CA SER A 609 14.75 2.59 3.16
C SER A 609 15.57 1.62 3.98
N GLY A 610 14.95 0.50 4.33
CA GLY A 610 15.65 -0.64 4.86
C GLY A 610 16.35 -1.43 3.75
N ASP A 611 17.47 -2.04 4.12
CA ASP A 611 18.20 -2.99 3.27
C ASP A 611 18.17 -4.38 3.89
N THR A 612 18.57 -5.42 3.15
CA THR A 612 18.77 -6.75 3.74
C THR A 612 20.11 -6.81 4.46
N ILE A 613 20.25 -7.69 5.45
CA ILE A 613 21.53 -7.89 6.14
C ILE A 613 22.52 -8.52 5.17
N SER A 614 23.68 -7.89 5.01
CA SER A 614 24.82 -8.48 4.32
C SER A 614 25.66 -9.30 5.27
N THR A 615 26.04 -10.50 4.86
CA THR A 615 27.04 -11.31 5.54
C THR A 615 28.00 -11.94 4.55
N LYS A 616 29.22 -12.25 5.04
CA LYS A 616 30.16 -13.09 4.31
C LYS A 616 29.74 -14.56 4.34
N GLY A 617 29.00 -15.00 5.36
CA GLY A 617 28.61 -16.41 5.54
C GLY A 617 29.75 -17.41 5.28
N ASP A 618 29.45 -18.44 4.49
CA ASP A 618 30.36 -19.44 3.90
C ASP A 618 30.92 -19.01 2.53
N ASN A 619 30.53 -17.83 2.04
CA ASN A 619 30.98 -17.30 0.77
C ASN A 619 32.46 -16.90 0.86
N THR A 620 33.29 -17.57 0.05
CA THR A 620 34.73 -17.30 -0.04
C THR A 620 35.05 -16.09 -0.93
N VAL A 621 34.07 -15.58 -1.70
CA VAL A 621 34.23 -14.49 -2.66
C VAL A 621 33.17 -13.40 -2.42
N VAL A 622 33.55 -12.34 -1.71
CA VAL A 622 32.72 -11.13 -1.60
C VAL A 622 32.55 -10.51 -2.99
N SER A 623 31.31 -10.26 -3.39
CA SER A 623 30.95 -9.87 -4.73
C SER A 623 30.28 -8.51 -4.68
N GLN A 624 30.84 -7.48 -5.33
CA GLN A 624 30.19 -6.16 -5.36
C GLN A 624 29.02 -6.14 -6.37
N GLY A 625 28.04 -7.03 -6.21
CA GLY A 625 26.83 -7.11 -7.04
C GLY A 625 26.81 -8.18 -8.12
N SER A 626 27.68 -9.20 -8.07
CA SER A 626 27.54 -10.41 -8.92
C SER A 626 26.80 -11.52 -8.18
N SER A 627 25.77 -12.06 -8.85
CA SER A 627 24.81 -13.03 -8.34
C SER A 627 25.32 -14.45 -8.16
N VAL A 628 26.45 -14.79 -8.77
CA VAL A 628 26.94 -16.16 -8.82
C VAL A 628 27.55 -16.58 -7.47
N ASN A 629 28.05 -15.62 -6.69
CA ASN A 629 28.68 -15.88 -5.38
C ASN A 629 28.14 -14.99 -4.24
N GLY A 630 27.43 -13.88 -4.52
CA GLY A 630 27.01 -12.87 -3.52
C GLY A 630 25.66 -13.10 -2.84
N TRP A 631 25.19 -14.35 -2.73
CA TRP A 631 23.78 -14.64 -2.39
C TRP A 631 23.36 -14.32 -0.94
N LYS A 632 24.31 -14.01 -0.05
CA LYS A 632 24.05 -13.48 1.30
C LYS A 632 24.39 -11.99 1.46
N GLU A 633 24.57 -11.29 0.37
CA GLU A 633 24.85 -9.86 0.34
C GLU A 633 23.57 -9.08 0.03
N ASN A 634 23.60 -7.77 0.21
CA ASN A 634 22.47 -6.89 -0.07
C ASN A 634 22.56 -6.13 -1.41
N GLY A 635 23.66 -6.30 -2.15
CA GLY A 635 23.91 -5.63 -3.42
C GLY A 635 24.30 -4.15 -3.33
N GLY A 636 24.49 -3.59 -2.14
CA GLY A 636 24.98 -2.23 -1.92
C GLY A 636 24.11 -1.11 -2.55
N VAL A 637 24.69 0.08 -2.71
CA VAL A 637 23.97 1.29 -3.14
C VAL A 637 23.24 1.16 -4.49
N HIS A 638 23.71 0.27 -5.35
CA HIS A 638 23.14 0.06 -6.68
C HIS A 638 21.93 -0.85 -6.70
N ASN A 639 21.64 -1.55 -5.59
CA ASN A 639 20.45 -2.36 -5.33
C ASN A 639 19.61 -1.81 -4.16
N PHE A 640 20.07 -0.74 -3.50
CA PHE A 640 19.33 -0.08 -2.42
C PHE A 640 17.92 0.35 -2.85
N LYS A 641 17.79 0.81 -4.11
CA LYS A 641 16.52 0.78 -4.85
C LYS A 641 16.39 -0.61 -5.48
N ARG A 642 15.30 -1.31 -5.17
CA ARG A 642 15.06 -2.67 -5.65
C ARG A 642 14.35 -2.65 -7.00
N PHE A 643 14.43 -3.75 -7.75
CA PHE A 643 13.89 -3.88 -9.10
C PHE A 643 13.35 -5.29 -9.34
N LEU A 644 12.39 -5.40 -10.27
CA LEU A 644 11.75 -6.67 -10.66
C LEU A 644 11.69 -6.89 -12.18
N GLU A 645 12.30 -5.99 -12.95
CA GLU A 645 12.19 -5.92 -14.42
C GLU A 645 13.56 -6.02 -15.10
N VAL A 646 13.56 -6.25 -16.41
CA VAL A 646 14.75 -6.14 -17.24
C VAL A 646 14.93 -4.70 -17.66
N TRP A 647 15.99 -4.08 -17.13
CA TRP A 647 16.38 -2.71 -17.48
C TRP A 647 17.60 -2.63 -18.41
N SER A 648 18.01 -3.76 -19.02
CA SER A 648 19.15 -3.77 -19.94
C SER A 648 18.89 -2.81 -21.12
N GLY A 649 19.78 -1.83 -21.32
CA GLY A 649 19.60 -0.78 -22.32
C GLY A 649 18.53 0.28 -21.98
N VAL A 650 17.88 0.18 -20.82
CA VAL A 650 16.84 1.11 -20.35
C VAL A 650 17.40 1.98 -19.23
N ARG A 651 17.09 3.27 -19.31
CA ARG A 651 17.57 4.26 -18.33
C ARG A 651 16.60 4.41 -17.17
N LEU A 652 17.17 4.48 -15.97
CA LEU A 652 16.48 5.01 -14.79
C LEU A 652 17.10 6.36 -14.42
N ASP A 653 16.33 7.42 -14.58
CA ASP A 653 16.70 8.78 -14.19
C ASP A 653 16.27 9.03 -12.75
N TYR A 654 17.23 9.22 -11.84
CA TYR A 654 16.96 9.48 -10.43
C TYR A 654 17.69 10.73 -9.94
N SER A 655 16.94 11.68 -9.38
CA SER A 655 17.49 12.81 -8.62
C SER A 655 16.96 12.77 -7.20
N GLY A 656 17.82 12.72 -6.18
CA GLY A 656 17.34 12.61 -4.81
C GLY A 656 18.43 12.45 -3.76
N SER A 657 18.09 11.81 -2.65
CA SER A 657 19.02 11.46 -1.56
C SER A 657 18.72 10.04 -1.09
N LEU A 658 19.75 9.26 -0.77
CA LEU A 658 19.61 7.88 -0.29
C LEU A 658 20.14 7.79 1.14
N ILE A 659 19.30 7.30 2.05
CA ILE A 659 19.63 7.16 3.47
C ILE A 659 19.22 5.75 3.93
N ASN A 660 20.19 4.99 4.44
CA ASN A 660 19.94 3.68 5.05
C ASN A 660 20.12 3.81 6.58
N LEU A 661 19.07 3.53 7.35
CA LEU A 661 19.07 3.63 8.81
C LEU A 661 18.71 2.32 9.52
N PHE A 662 18.23 1.30 8.80
CA PHE A 662 17.70 0.07 9.38
C PHE A 662 17.72 -1.09 8.37
N ASN A 663 17.49 -2.30 8.85
CA ASN A 663 17.24 -3.46 7.98
C ASN A 663 15.74 -3.66 7.75
N SER A 664 15.39 -4.22 6.60
CA SER A 664 14.02 -4.51 6.17
C SER A 664 13.48 -5.75 6.88
N HIS A 665 12.30 -5.65 7.51
CA HIS A 665 11.64 -6.73 8.26
C HIS A 665 10.41 -7.30 7.54
N ASN A 666 9.85 -6.59 6.58
CA ASN A 666 8.68 -7.03 5.80
C ASN A 666 9.09 -7.52 4.40
N ASN A 667 9.92 -6.75 3.70
CA ASN A 667 10.51 -7.13 2.42
C ASN A 667 11.94 -7.65 2.65
N ASN A 668 12.10 -8.72 3.41
CA ASN A 668 13.42 -9.22 3.80
C ASN A 668 14.10 -10.13 2.76
N GLY A 669 13.52 -10.29 1.56
CA GLY A 669 14.11 -11.08 0.49
C GLY A 669 15.51 -10.61 0.07
N SER A 670 16.48 -11.54 0.14
CA SER A 670 17.88 -11.28 -0.21
C SER A 670 18.08 -10.74 -1.62
N PHE A 671 19.23 -10.09 -1.85
CA PHE A 671 19.60 -9.58 -3.17
C PHE A 671 19.74 -10.73 -4.19
N LYS A 672 19.01 -10.60 -5.31
CA LYS A 672 18.96 -11.56 -6.40
C LYS A 672 18.90 -10.82 -7.72
N CYS A 673 19.81 -11.17 -8.61
CA CYS A 673 19.86 -10.85 -10.03
C CYS A 673 20.60 -12.05 -10.67
N CYS A 674 20.75 -12.26 -11.97
CA CYS A 674 20.30 -11.50 -13.11
C CYS A 674 19.66 -12.46 -14.12
N ASN A 675 18.95 -13.49 -13.65
CA ASN A 675 18.29 -14.52 -14.44
C ASN A 675 16.77 -14.53 -14.22
N THR A 676 16.32 -14.55 -12.96
CA THR A 676 14.90 -14.69 -12.62
C THR A 676 14.28 -13.39 -12.12
N VAL A 677 15.03 -12.56 -11.38
CA VAL A 677 14.49 -11.38 -10.69
C VAL A 677 14.52 -10.11 -11.53
N TYR A 678 15.71 -9.63 -11.93
CA TYR A 678 15.86 -8.37 -12.65
C TYR A 678 17.23 -8.22 -13.36
N ASN A 679 17.34 -7.30 -14.32
CA ASN A 679 18.64 -6.79 -14.81
C ASN A 679 18.79 -5.30 -14.46
N PRO A 680 20.01 -4.82 -14.14
CA PRO A 680 20.22 -3.44 -13.72
C PRO A 680 20.00 -2.41 -14.85
N PRO A 681 19.55 -1.18 -14.52
CA PRO A 681 19.37 -0.11 -15.49
C PRO A 681 20.68 0.56 -15.89
N VAL A 682 20.63 1.33 -16.98
CA VAL A 682 21.56 2.45 -17.19
C VAL A 682 21.25 3.49 -16.10
N ARG A 683 22.15 3.60 -15.12
CA ARG A 683 21.98 4.44 -13.92
C ARG A 683 22.32 5.88 -14.24
N ASN A 684 21.33 6.75 -14.28
CA ASN A 684 21.51 8.18 -14.37
C ASN A 684 21.07 8.83 -13.05
N TRP A 685 21.95 8.79 -12.05
CA TRP A 685 21.60 9.08 -10.66
C TRP A 685 22.39 10.26 -10.10
N VAL A 686 21.72 11.25 -9.53
CA VAL A 686 22.35 12.47 -9.00
C VAL A 686 21.77 12.83 -7.63
N PHE A 687 22.59 13.48 -6.79
CA PHE A 687 22.09 14.09 -5.57
C PHE A 687 21.27 15.33 -5.89
N ASP A 688 20.04 15.43 -5.39
CA ASP A 688 19.22 16.63 -5.55
C ASP A 688 19.74 17.74 -4.64
N SER A 689 20.54 18.64 -5.21
CA SER A 689 21.20 19.72 -4.45
C SER A 689 20.20 20.74 -3.90
N THR A 690 18.92 20.70 -4.30
CA THR A 690 17.90 21.53 -3.65
C THR A 690 17.59 21.13 -2.22
N PHE A 691 17.97 19.92 -1.79
CA PHE A 691 17.90 19.50 -0.39
C PHE A 691 18.95 20.14 0.52
N LEU A 692 19.87 20.95 -0.02
CA LEU A 692 20.76 21.78 0.79
C LEU A 692 20.05 23.05 1.31
N ASP A 693 18.90 23.40 0.74
CA ASP A 693 18.07 24.51 1.21
C ASP A 693 17.07 24.00 2.28
N PRO A 694 17.15 24.48 3.54
CA PRO A 694 16.21 24.10 4.60
C PRO A 694 14.74 24.39 4.27
N GLY A 695 14.46 25.39 3.43
CA GLY A 695 13.10 25.73 2.97
C GLY A 695 12.55 24.74 1.93
N ARG A 696 13.37 23.80 1.47
CA ARG A 696 13.04 22.81 0.42
C ARG A 696 13.27 21.38 0.89
N LEU A 697 13.28 21.15 2.20
CA LEU A 697 13.31 19.80 2.76
C LEU A 697 11.90 19.18 2.74
N PRO A 698 11.77 17.88 2.40
CA PRO A 698 10.52 17.17 2.54
C PRO A 698 9.99 17.20 3.99
N PRO A 699 8.66 17.19 4.20
CA PRO A 699 8.06 17.15 5.53
C PRO A 699 8.52 15.91 6.30
N GLY A 700 8.98 16.10 7.54
CA GLY A 700 9.52 14.98 8.30
C GLY A 700 10.92 14.55 7.82
N THR A 701 11.76 15.46 7.34
CA THR A 701 13.20 15.20 7.13
C THR A 701 13.96 15.11 8.46
N PRO A 702 14.80 14.08 8.70
CA PRO A 702 15.57 13.94 9.93
C PRO A 702 16.63 15.05 10.06
N PHE A 703 16.70 15.67 11.23
CA PHE A 703 17.76 16.62 11.58
C PHE A 703 18.75 15.95 12.53
N PHE A 704 20.04 16.02 12.20
CA PHE A 704 21.13 15.76 13.14
C PHE A 704 21.51 17.09 13.81
N GLN A 705 21.57 17.09 15.13
CA GLN A 705 22.09 18.22 15.89
C GLN A 705 23.56 17.96 16.21
N TYR A 706 24.44 18.75 15.61
CA TYR A 706 25.84 18.78 15.99
C TYR A 706 26.01 19.71 17.19
N ILE A 707 26.40 19.16 18.34
CA ILE A 707 26.75 19.94 19.52
C ILE A 707 28.26 20.06 19.54
N GLN A 708 28.77 21.25 19.25
CA GLN A 708 30.18 21.58 19.45
C GLN A 708 30.32 22.37 20.75
N THR A 709 31.02 21.82 21.73
CA THR A 709 31.41 22.58 22.92
C THR A 709 32.48 23.59 22.52
N THR A 710 32.12 24.86 22.46
CA THR A 710 33.04 25.95 22.07
C THR A 710 33.94 26.44 23.21
N GLY A 711 33.67 26.01 24.45
CA GLY A 711 34.50 26.26 25.63
C GLY A 711 33.81 25.81 26.92
N PHE A 712 34.52 25.84 28.04
CA PHE A 712 33.94 25.70 29.37
C PHE A 712 34.43 26.85 30.26
N GLN A 713 33.56 27.38 31.13
CA GLN A 713 33.92 28.31 32.18
C GLN A 713 33.65 27.65 33.53
N ARG A 714 34.70 27.51 34.34
CA ARG A 714 34.57 27.05 35.72
C ARG A 714 34.43 28.26 36.63
N THR A 715 33.29 28.41 37.30
CA THR A 715 33.12 29.35 38.41
C THR A 715 33.46 28.64 39.71
N ASN A 716 34.55 29.06 40.35
CA ASN A 716 34.85 28.64 41.72
C ASN A 716 34.09 29.59 42.64
N ASN A 717 33.17 29.06 43.44
CA ASN A 717 32.71 29.74 44.65
C ASN A 717 33.66 29.43 45.79
#